data_AF-A0A511KKV1-F1
#
_entry.id   AF-A0A511KKV1-F1
#
_cell.length_a   1.000
_cell.length_b   1.000
_cell.length_c   1.000
_cell.angle_alpha   90.00
_cell.angle_beta   90.00
_cell.angle_gamma   90.00
#
_symmetry.space_group_name_H-M   'P 1'
#
loop_
_entity.id
_entity.type
_entity.pdbx_description
1 polymer ?
#
loop_
_entity_poly.entity_id
_entity_poly.type
_entity_poly.pdbx_seq_one_letter_code
_entity_poly.pdbx_strand_id
1 'polypeptide(L)'
;MQPVYRRRWTLVALCILVATILQYRRASSDHPTADLAHDATLLAVVMPFTAGDASKVAANLRLWDDFPPCLRSIPHPRPSFYFYANKVPSDQLRGEVNAAVAALPSSAKRCFQDFHLINAEIPPELDHYDPDARDSSWVAGPNEQFYQLMSGNLTAPGTTHIFMMEPDTRPVQPGWLNQLTKVVAESEPFWVRGSAFRPDCAQRKTSHANAADDCHQLGAEIADHINGNALYNVGDPAFGEFLDAVRASTFGKWPFDLAWMRYIRSPEKEALRRRVLKNFVYTDLIQNLGPQSFALHVFRRANPWTFFVHSDAAGHNGTEPVELSASKELVVSPLADNPLQRTLLPALKLVANSKTNNVMLAFGTSNYLDLVRNFVHFVREAGIDNFVLIAMDADTVAWAEEEKVPYYSYIDEEVATLGGSDSYKSDGFRRVVNRRCSVISTALRGGLNILQSDLDVIWVKNPFPYFFNGDYEYEIQSDGRRGFTERDPAAPFRDFVNSGLFYARGTPRMADFYDILIRTVAENPHRREQHLLNTILQENVLRIHYRILDPTLFPNGFQYFARALPTRAGVEPFCIHNNWVDGKFTKEYRFREIGMWTQDPPEYYDTTERKYLAFYDPSTPNNGWNNQRNSLRAALAIAKILGRTLILPHFYSHHGKSVVVTLDYFLDYDTFSATFPDFRESYFLDLVFPDPPERIFHIDIGPSSLGPLPKGVPLVTFKAKGEYRGATDREIESWFAPYQDEPLIRLSSAFRRFHKFVDPVQNKAFNDLLYTGLTPAPFIRNTASFIAKKLTEAAEHKHGNPKFNCAHIRRGDFPSVHKGEKTTKELAQMLGTMMEKDRVTYITSDESGSYPFRDVFRQQFPQVHFWPEYNRPWFEHLYDDELGESMRVGAVEQRVCAWADKFVGNIYSTFTTHICYLRTQLGRTGDSVCPDIYGRKYPADWDYY
;
A
#
# COMPACT_ATOMS: atom_id res chain seq x y z
N MET A 1 43.77 -24.13 -11.02
CA MET A 1 43.65 -23.22 -9.86
C MET A 1 43.07 -23.96 -8.65
N GLN A 2 43.92 -24.57 -7.82
CA GLN A 2 43.74 -24.50 -6.37
C GLN A 2 44.10 -23.05 -5.95
N PRO A 3 43.55 -22.39 -4.90
CA PRO A 3 42.91 -22.92 -3.68
C PRO A 3 41.66 -22.11 -3.24
N VAL A 4 40.43 -22.60 -3.49
CA VAL A 4 39.19 -22.01 -2.89
C VAL A 4 38.39 -23.03 -2.08
N TYR A 5 38.71 -24.33 -2.22
CA TYR A 5 37.98 -25.40 -1.56
C TYR A 5 38.33 -25.63 -0.07
N ARG A 6 39.39 -25.01 0.47
CA ARG A 6 39.73 -25.16 1.91
C ARG A 6 38.98 -24.23 2.85
N ARG A 7 38.40 -23.10 2.39
CA ARG A 7 37.67 -22.14 3.27
C ARG A 7 36.22 -22.54 3.59
N ARG A 8 35.56 -23.32 2.73
CA ARG A 8 34.18 -23.80 3.01
C ARG A 8 34.16 -24.86 4.11
N TRP A 9 35.15 -25.73 4.19
CA TRP A 9 35.22 -26.74 5.25
C TRP A 9 35.64 -26.16 6.60
N THR A 10 36.42 -25.07 6.65
CA THR A 10 36.74 -24.40 7.93
C THR A 10 35.53 -23.65 8.49
N LEU A 11 34.70 -23.03 7.64
CA LEU A 11 33.45 -22.38 8.08
C LEU A 11 32.40 -23.40 8.52
N VAL A 12 32.27 -24.53 7.80
CA VAL A 12 31.37 -25.61 8.23
C VAL A 12 31.87 -26.27 9.51
N ALA A 13 33.18 -26.49 9.67
CA ALA A 13 33.75 -26.99 10.92
C ALA A 13 33.62 -25.98 12.08
N LEU A 14 33.70 -24.67 11.82
CA LEU A 14 33.47 -23.63 12.83
C LEU A 14 31.99 -23.53 13.21
N CYS A 15 31.07 -23.64 12.25
CA CYS A 15 29.63 -23.68 12.50
C CYS A 15 29.22 -24.96 13.23
N ILE A 16 29.84 -26.10 12.92
CA ILE A 16 29.65 -27.35 13.66
C ILE A 16 30.24 -27.20 15.05
N LEU A 17 31.47 -26.68 15.24
CA LEU A 17 32.06 -26.49 16.56
C LEU A 17 31.27 -25.50 17.43
N VAL A 18 30.73 -24.42 16.85
CA VAL A 18 29.84 -23.47 17.53
C VAL A 18 28.50 -24.11 17.86
N ALA A 19 27.93 -24.92 16.96
CA ALA A 19 26.71 -25.68 17.23
C ALA A 19 26.93 -26.77 18.31
N THR A 20 28.08 -27.44 18.33
CA THR A 20 28.44 -28.45 19.33
C THR A 20 28.75 -27.79 20.67
N ILE A 21 29.38 -26.61 20.73
CA ILE A 21 29.59 -25.86 21.97
C ILE A 21 28.27 -25.30 22.53
N LEU A 22 27.36 -24.86 21.65
CA LEU A 22 26.00 -24.43 22.04
C LEU A 22 25.12 -25.62 22.48
N GLN A 23 25.32 -26.81 21.91
CA GLN A 23 24.64 -28.04 22.35
C GLN A 23 25.26 -28.60 23.65
N TYR A 24 26.58 -28.48 23.86
CA TYR A 24 27.25 -28.99 25.07
C TYR A 24 27.01 -28.09 26.29
N ARG A 25 26.76 -26.78 26.11
CA ARG A 25 26.27 -25.90 27.19
C ARG A 25 24.81 -26.16 27.60
N ARG A 26 24.06 -26.98 26.84
CA ARG A 26 22.70 -27.42 27.20
C ARG A 26 22.66 -28.78 27.91
N ALA A 27 23.81 -29.44 28.12
CA ALA A 27 23.87 -30.78 28.69
C ALA A 27 24.79 -30.87 29.92
N SER A 28 24.50 -30.12 30.99
CA SER A 28 24.70 -30.58 32.38
C SER A 28 24.19 -29.53 33.37
N SER A 29 22.95 -29.67 33.81
CA SER A 29 22.53 -29.25 35.15
C SER A 29 21.26 -30.02 35.48
N ASP A 30 21.44 -31.15 36.17
CA ASP A 30 20.38 -31.93 36.78
C ASP A 30 19.59 -31.06 37.76
N HIS A 31 18.33 -30.74 37.43
CA HIS A 31 17.27 -30.39 38.38
C HIS A 31 15.92 -30.86 37.82
N PRO A 32 15.00 -31.28 38.69
CA PRO A 32 14.05 -32.35 38.42
C PRO A 32 12.95 -31.95 37.43
N THR A 33 12.47 -32.96 36.71
CA THR A 33 11.35 -32.97 35.77
C THR A 33 10.17 -32.10 36.22
N ALA A 34 9.85 -31.05 35.45
CA ALA A 34 8.56 -30.38 35.47
C ALA A 34 7.95 -30.41 34.07
N ASP A 35 6.75 -30.96 34.01
CA ASP A 35 5.91 -31.15 32.84
C ASP A 35 5.58 -29.87 32.05
N LEU A 36 5.19 -30.08 30.80
CA LEU A 36 4.42 -29.20 29.92
C LEU A 36 3.47 -28.25 30.68
N ALA A 37 3.74 -26.94 30.66
CA ALA A 37 2.78 -25.90 31.01
C ALA A 37 2.71 -24.88 29.86
N HIS A 38 1.50 -24.64 29.37
CA HIS A 38 1.16 -23.67 28.33
C HIS A 38 1.67 -22.24 28.64
N ASP A 39 2.09 -21.51 27.59
CA ASP A 39 2.21 -20.04 27.54
C ASP A 39 0.85 -19.38 27.84
N ALA A 40 0.46 -19.30 29.12
CA ALA A 40 -0.78 -18.68 29.52
C ALA A 40 -0.63 -17.15 29.56
N THR A 41 -1.41 -16.43 28.76
CA THR A 41 -1.54 -14.97 28.85
C THR A 41 -2.10 -14.59 30.23
N LEU A 42 -1.32 -13.86 31.03
CA LEU A 42 -1.71 -13.39 32.36
C LEU A 42 -2.05 -11.90 32.33
N LEU A 43 -3.29 -11.56 32.66
CA LEU A 43 -3.83 -10.19 32.73
C LEU A 43 -3.92 -9.71 34.18
N ALA A 44 -3.43 -8.50 34.44
CA ALA A 44 -3.68 -7.74 35.67
C ALA A 44 -4.62 -6.56 35.39
N VAL A 45 -5.59 -6.31 36.25
CA VAL A 45 -6.37 -5.06 36.25
C VAL A 45 -5.80 -4.17 37.34
N VAL A 46 -5.38 -2.96 36.99
CA VAL A 46 -4.69 -2.06 37.91
C VAL A 46 -5.45 -0.73 37.97
N MET A 47 -5.86 -0.35 39.18
CA MET A 47 -6.54 0.90 39.47
C MET A 47 -5.59 1.86 40.18
N PRO A 48 -4.91 2.77 39.43
CA PRO A 48 -4.09 3.80 40.03
C PRO A 48 -4.98 4.82 40.75
N PHE A 49 -4.59 5.25 41.95
CA PHE A 49 -5.36 6.26 42.70
C PHE A 49 -4.48 7.06 43.66
N THR A 50 -4.93 8.27 44.00
CA THR A 50 -4.36 9.06 45.09
C THR A 50 -5.23 8.96 46.35
N ALA A 51 -4.73 9.40 47.50
CA ALA A 51 -5.53 9.44 48.73
C ALA A 51 -6.85 10.23 48.59
N GLY A 52 -6.89 11.25 47.72
CA GLY A 52 -8.11 12.02 47.42
C GLY A 52 -9.16 11.24 46.63
N ASP A 53 -8.76 10.20 45.90
CA ASP A 53 -9.63 9.41 45.02
C ASP A 53 -10.29 8.20 45.71
N ALA A 54 -10.02 7.96 46.99
CA ALA A 54 -10.54 6.81 47.74
C ALA A 54 -12.07 6.66 47.64
N SER A 55 -12.79 7.79 47.66
CA SER A 55 -14.25 7.81 47.50
C SER A 55 -14.71 7.38 46.11
N LYS A 56 -13.95 7.73 45.05
CA LYS A 56 -14.22 7.31 43.67
C LYS A 56 -13.97 5.83 43.47
N VAL A 57 -12.92 5.28 44.10
CA VAL A 57 -12.64 3.83 44.11
C VAL A 57 -13.85 3.07 44.67
N ALA A 58 -14.34 3.47 45.85
CA ALA A 58 -15.52 2.85 46.45
C ALA A 58 -16.78 3.01 45.58
N ALA A 59 -16.96 4.16 44.93
CA ALA A 59 -18.10 4.39 44.01
C ALA A 59 -18.04 3.49 42.77
N ASN A 60 -16.85 3.28 42.20
CA ASN A 60 -16.65 2.39 41.06
C ASN A 60 -17.00 0.93 41.40
N LEU A 61 -16.50 0.44 42.54
CA LEU A 61 -16.76 -0.93 43.00
C LEU A 61 -18.25 -1.22 43.23
N ARG A 62 -19.05 -0.23 43.66
CA ARG A 62 -20.51 -0.39 43.80
C ARG A 62 -21.22 -0.64 42.48
N LEU A 63 -20.68 -0.15 41.36
CA LEU A 63 -21.27 -0.39 40.03
C LEU A 63 -21.21 -1.86 39.63
N TRP A 64 -20.39 -2.67 40.30
CA TRP A 64 -20.23 -4.09 39.98
C TRP A 64 -21.45 -4.92 40.42
N ASP A 65 -22.36 -4.34 41.22
CA ASP A 65 -23.67 -4.93 41.51
C ASP A 65 -24.56 -4.94 40.26
N ASP A 66 -24.60 -3.82 39.54
CA ASP A 66 -25.38 -3.66 38.29
C ASP A 66 -24.64 -4.18 37.05
N PHE A 67 -23.31 -4.10 37.07
CA PHE A 67 -22.41 -4.48 35.98
C PHE A 67 -21.35 -5.48 36.46
N PRO A 68 -21.76 -6.73 36.78
CA PRO A 68 -20.85 -7.75 37.30
C PRO A 68 -19.64 -7.98 36.37
N PRO A 69 -18.41 -8.14 36.91
CA PRO A 69 -17.19 -8.31 36.12
C PRO A 69 -17.26 -9.50 35.17
N CYS A 70 -17.82 -10.61 35.64
CA CYS A 70 -17.98 -11.80 34.82
C CYS A 70 -19.42 -12.33 34.88
N LEU A 71 -19.96 -12.68 33.70
CA LEU A 71 -21.25 -13.38 33.54
C LEU A 71 -21.07 -14.89 33.52
N ARG A 72 -19.88 -15.36 33.15
CA ARG A 72 -19.45 -16.76 33.14
C ARG A 72 -18.11 -16.88 33.85
N SER A 73 -17.85 -18.05 34.44
CA SER A 73 -16.55 -18.33 35.06
C SER A 73 -15.42 -18.12 34.04
N ILE A 74 -14.39 -17.38 34.46
CA ILE A 74 -13.20 -17.14 33.66
C ILE A 74 -12.28 -18.35 33.82
N PRO A 75 -11.84 -19.00 32.72
CA PRO A 75 -10.85 -20.09 32.78
C PRO A 75 -9.57 -19.66 33.51
N HIS A 76 -8.89 -20.59 34.17
CA HIS A 76 -7.62 -20.27 34.81
C HIS A 76 -6.49 -20.07 33.78
N PRO A 77 -5.53 -19.15 34.02
CA PRO A 77 -5.41 -18.30 35.20
C PRO A 77 -6.40 -17.11 35.19
N ARG A 78 -7.04 -16.85 36.33
CA ARG A 78 -7.95 -15.70 36.48
C ARG A 78 -7.14 -14.42 36.68
N PRO A 79 -7.62 -13.25 36.19
CA PRO A 79 -6.94 -11.99 36.42
C PRO A 79 -6.84 -11.62 37.91
N SER A 80 -5.77 -10.93 38.27
CA SER A 80 -5.60 -10.29 39.58
C SER A 80 -6.00 -8.82 39.52
N PHE A 81 -6.53 -8.27 40.62
CA PHE A 81 -6.89 -6.85 40.71
C PHE A 81 -5.94 -6.11 41.67
N TYR A 82 -5.37 -5.00 41.23
CA TYR A 82 -4.41 -4.20 42.00
C TYR A 82 -4.96 -2.80 42.23
N PHE A 83 -5.12 -2.41 43.49
CA PHE A 83 -5.25 -1.01 43.90
C PHE A 83 -3.84 -0.43 44.01
N TYR A 84 -3.53 0.62 43.23
CA TYR A 84 -2.17 1.13 43.09
C TYR A 84 -2.06 2.59 43.53
N ALA A 85 -1.58 2.79 44.76
CA ALA A 85 -1.44 4.12 45.33
C ALA A 85 -0.14 4.83 44.88
N ASN A 86 -0.18 6.16 44.74
CA ASN A 86 1.03 6.93 44.44
C ASN A 86 2.07 6.91 45.59
N LYS A 87 1.60 6.74 46.83
CA LYS A 87 2.41 6.68 48.06
C LYS A 87 2.06 5.47 48.91
N VAL A 88 2.88 5.20 49.92
CA VAL A 88 2.56 4.27 51.01
C VAL A 88 1.21 4.66 51.63
N PRO A 89 0.17 3.80 51.53
CA PRO A 89 -1.16 4.11 52.07
C PRO A 89 -1.14 4.22 53.59
N SER A 90 -1.86 5.19 54.15
CA SER A 90 -2.12 5.24 55.59
C SER A 90 -2.98 4.06 56.04
N ASP A 91 -2.94 3.73 57.33
CA ASP A 91 -3.76 2.65 57.90
C ASP A 91 -5.26 2.88 57.67
N GLN A 92 -5.70 4.15 57.71
CA GLN A 92 -7.07 4.53 57.40
C GLN A 92 -7.43 4.18 55.95
N LEU A 93 -6.63 4.61 54.97
CA LEU A 93 -6.88 4.37 53.56
C LEU A 93 -6.87 2.87 53.23
N ARG A 94 -5.94 2.13 53.84
CA ARG A 94 -5.88 0.67 53.76
C ARG A 94 -7.16 0.03 54.29
N GLY A 95 -7.67 0.52 55.42
CA GLY A 95 -8.94 0.10 56.01
C GLY A 95 -10.14 0.34 55.08
N GLU A 96 -10.21 1.51 54.45
CA GLU A 96 -11.29 1.91 53.54
C GLU A 96 -11.33 1.02 52.27
N VAL A 97 -10.17 0.79 51.63
CA VAL A 97 -10.07 -0.09 50.45
C VAL A 97 -10.44 -1.52 50.82
N ASN A 98 -9.93 -2.04 51.94
CA ASN A 98 -10.24 -3.40 52.40
C ASN A 98 -11.74 -3.57 52.70
N ALA A 99 -12.38 -2.56 53.29
CA ALA A 99 -13.82 -2.57 53.54
C ALA A 99 -14.62 -2.57 52.22
N ALA A 100 -14.19 -1.80 51.22
CA ALA A 100 -14.85 -1.77 49.91
C ALA A 100 -14.74 -3.13 49.18
N VAL A 101 -13.56 -3.77 49.21
CA VAL A 101 -13.38 -5.13 48.66
C VAL A 101 -14.20 -6.16 49.44
N ALA A 102 -14.26 -6.04 50.77
CA ALA A 102 -15.08 -6.93 51.60
C ALA A 102 -16.58 -6.83 51.28
N ALA A 103 -17.06 -5.64 50.88
CA ALA A 103 -18.46 -5.41 50.49
C ALA A 103 -18.83 -5.98 49.11
N LEU A 104 -17.87 -6.35 48.25
CA LEU A 104 -18.17 -6.88 46.92
C LEU A 104 -18.96 -8.19 46.97
N PRO A 105 -19.91 -8.41 46.03
CA PRO A 105 -20.63 -9.67 45.90
C PRO A 105 -19.71 -10.88 45.70
N SER A 106 -20.12 -12.04 46.22
CA SER A 106 -19.38 -13.29 46.01
C SER A 106 -19.31 -13.70 44.53
N SER A 107 -20.27 -13.26 43.70
CA SER A 107 -20.21 -13.41 42.23
C SER A 107 -19.03 -12.64 41.63
N ALA A 108 -18.83 -11.37 42.03
CA ALA A 108 -17.74 -10.53 41.55
C ALA A 108 -16.37 -11.00 42.05
N LYS A 109 -16.25 -11.34 43.34
CA LYS A 109 -14.98 -11.84 43.93
C LYS A 109 -14.46 -13.10 43.23
N ARG A 110 -15.35 -14.00 42.79
CA ARG A 110 -14.98 -15.24 42.08
C ARG A 110 -14.41 -14.99 40.68
N CYS A 111 -14.64 -13.82 40.09
CA CYS A 111 -14.08 -13.47 38.79
C CYS A 111 -12.57 -13.24 38.82
N PHE A 112 -12.03 -12.87 39.98
CA PHE A 112 -10.61 -12.57 40.18
C PHE A 112 -9.90 -13.70 40.93
N GLN A 113 -8.58 -13.79 40.71
CA GLN A 113 -7.71 -14.67 41.50
C GLN A 113 -7.55 -14.11 42.92
N ASP A 114 -7.24 -12.82 43.02
CA ASP A 114 -6.97 -12.09 44.27
C ASP A 114 -7.07 -10.56 44.08
N PHE A 115 -7.03 -9.84 45.20
CA PHE A 115 -7.02 -8.38 45.27
C PHE A 115 -5.79 -7.91 46.05
N HIS A 116 -5.03 -6.97 45.50
CA HIS A 116 -3.79 -6.46 46.08
C HIS A 116 -3.86 -4.95 46.29
N LEU A 117 -3.22 -4.44 47.34
CA LEU A 117 -2.96 -3.01 47.53
C LEU A 117 -1.44 -2.78 47.47
N ILE A 118 -0.99 -2.13 46.40
CA ILE A 118 0.42 -1.84 46.09
C ILE A 118 0.64 -0.32 46.00
N ASN A 119 1.90 0.10 45.92
CA ASN A 119 2.24 1.53 45.83
C ASN A 119 3.54 1.79 45.07
N ALA A 120 3.71 3.03 44.59
CA ALA A 120 4.80 3.46 43.70
C ALA A 120 5.98 4.17 44.42
N GLU A 121 5.84 4.47 45.71
CA GLU A 121 6.82 5.21 46.52
C GLU A 121 7.43 6.44 45.80
N ILE A 122 6.60 7.26 45.13
CA ILE A 122 7.10 8.37 44.32
C ILE A 122 7.77 9.43 45.21
N PRO A 123 9.00 9.87 44.88
CA PRO A 123 9.66 10.95 45.61
C PRO A 123 8.83 12.24 45.62
N PRO A 124 8.78 13.00 46.74
CA PRO A 124 7.96 14.21 46.85
C PRO A 124 8.19 15.26 45.74
N GLU A 125 9.40 15.33 45.21
CA GLU A 125 9.78 16.23 44.11
C GLU A 125 9.19 15.84 42.75
N LEU A 126 8.85 14.56 42.56
CA LEU A 126 8.22 14.04 41.34
C LEU A 126 6.72 13.83 41.51
N ASP A 127 6.20 13.77 42.74
CA ASP A 127 4.78 13.59 43.03
C ASP A 127 4.01 14.92 43.02
N HIS A 128 3.94 15.56 41.86
CA HIS A 128 3.09 16.73 41.64
C HIS A 128 2.14 16.54 40.46
N TYR A 129 0.94 17.07 40.65
CA TYR A 129 -0.10 17.18 39.64
C TYR A 129 -0.76 18.56 39.76
N ASP A 130 -0.52 19.44 38.78
CA ASP A 130 -1.06 20.81 38.76
C ASP A 130 -1.73 21.12 37.41
N PRO A 131 -3.02 20.81 37.24
CA PRO A 131 -3.70 20.98 35.95
C PRO A 131 -3.73 22.43 35.43
N ASP A 132 -3.44 23.43 36.26
CA ASP A 132 -3.40 24.85 35.89
C ASP A 132 -1.98 25.32 35.47
N ALA A 133 -0.95 24.49 35.66
CA ALA A 133 0.41 24.82 35.29
C ALA A 133 0.60 24.84 33.75
N ARG A 134 1.42 25.77 33.27
CA ARG A 134 1.63 26.03 31.83
C ARG A 134 2.88 25.36 31.24
N ASP A 135 3.64 24.62 32.04
CA ASP A 135 4.79 23.84 31.59
C ASP A 135 4.47 22.35 31.60
N SER A 136 5.34 21.51 31.02
CA SER A 136 5.09 20.06 30.91
C SER A 136 5.29 19.29 32.22
N SER A 137 5.85 19.88 33.28
CA SER A 137 6.09 19.17 34.55
C SER A 137 4.80 18.81 35.29
N TRP A 138 3.69 19.46 34.94
CA TRP A 138 2.43 19.39 35.66
C TRP A 138 1.81 18.00 35.88
N VAL A 139 2.31 16.95 35.21
CA VAL A 139 1.87 15.55 35.31
C VAL A 139 2.97 14.59 35.81
N ALA A 140 4.00 15.10 36.46
CA ALA A 140 5.14 14.28 36.88
C ALA A 140 4.72 13.08 37.76
N GLY A 141 3.78 13.25 38.69
CA GLY A 141 3.34 12.18 39.59
C GLY A 141 2.66 11.01 38.83
N PRO A 142 1.59 11.27 38.07
CA PRO A 142 0.94 10.25 37.23
C PRO A 142 1.90 9.57 36.25
N ASN A 143 2.82 10.32 35.64
CA ASN A 143 3.85 9.75 34.76
C ASN A 143 4.75 8.75 35.49
N GLU A 144 5.22 9.08 36.68
CA GLU A 144 6.06 8.16 37.47
C GLU A 144 5.28 6.91 37.89
N GLN A 145 4.01 7.03 38.27
CA GLN A 145 3.16 5.85 38.54
C GLN A 145 3.09 4.94 37.31
N PHE A 146 2.86 5.52 36.13
CA PHE A 146 2.76 4.79 34.87
C PHE A 146 4.06 4.06 34.53
N TYR A 147 5.20 4.77 34.45
CA TYR A 147 6.45 4.15 34.03
C TYR A 147 6.94 3.08 35.01
N GLN A 148 6.73 3.25 36.31
CA GLN A 148 7.05 2.20 37.29
C GLN A 148 6.16 0.97 37.10
N LEU A 149 4.87 1.15 36.84
CA LEU A 149 3.95 0.04 36.59
C LEU A 149 4.33 -0.74 35.33
N MET A 150 4.67 -0.03 34.25
CA MET A 150 5.05 -0.64 32.97
C MET A 150 6.39 -1.38 33.00
N SER A 151 7.21 -1.19 34.04
CA SER A 151 8.43 -1.99 34.26
C SER A 151 8.15 -3.47 34.57
N GLY A 152 6.90 -3.82 34.91
CA GLY A 152 6.45 -5.19 35.19
C GLY A 152 6.74 -5.67 36.62
N ASN A 153 7.61 -5.00 37.37
CA ASN A 153 8.09 -5.44 38.70
C ASN A 153 7.04 -5.35 39.83
N LEU A 154 5.95 -4.62 39.61
CA LEU A 154 4.91 -4.35 40.63
C LEU A 154 3.72 -5.31 40.56
N THR A 155 3.69 -6.21 39.58
CA THR A 155 2.60 -7.19 39.37
C THR A 155 3.12 -8.62 39.57
N ALA A 156 2.24 -9.61 39.53
CA ALA A 156 2.64 -11.01 39.69
C ALA A 156 3.68 -11.41 38.62
N PRO A 157 4.70 -12.22 38.96
CA PRO A 157 5.66 -12.73 38.00
C PRO A 157 4.96 -13.40 36.81
N GLY A 158 5.37 -13.04 35.59
CA GLY A 158 4.75 -13.55 34.36
C GLY A 158 3.51 -12.79 33.90
N THR A 159 3.15 -11.66 34.54
CA THR A 159 2.10 -10.77 34.01
C THR A 159 2.51 -10.28 32.62
N THR A 160 1.67 -10.56 31.63
CA THR A 160 1.91 -10.18 30.23
C THR A 160 1.15 -8.92 29.84
N HIS A 161 -0.03 -8.71 30.42
CA HIS A 161 -0.91 -7.60 30.07
C HIS A 161 -1.42 -6.89 31.32
N ILE A 162 -1.53 -5.57 31.24
CA ILE A 162 -2.08 -4.70 32.28
C ILE A 162 -3.25 -3.91 31.68
N PHE A 163 -4.43 -3.99 32.29
CA PHE A 163 -5.49 -3.02 32.04
C PHE A 163 -5.41 -1.91 33.07
N MET A 164 -5.11 -0.68 32.64
CA MET A 164 -5.12 0.48 33.53
C MET A 164 -6.55 1.05 33.59
N MET A 165 -7.09 1.09 34.81
CA MET A 165 -8.49 1.44 35.10
C MET A 165 -8.53 2.47 36.22
N GLU A 166 -8.43 3.75 35.89
CA GLU A 166 -8.58 4.85 36.84
C GLU A 166 -9.97 4.82 37.52
N PRO A 167 -10.13 5.42 38.71
CA PRO A 167 -11.36 5.32 39.51
C PRO A 167 -12.62 5.85 38.79
N ASP A 168 -12.47 6.75 37.84
CA ASP A 168 -13.51 7.33 36.98
C ASP A 168 -13.72 6.59 35.64
N THR A 169 -12.92 5.56 35.36
CA THR A 169 -13.20 4.58 34.30
C THR A 169 -14.19 3.55 34.78
N ARG A 170 -15.46 3.74 34.44
CA ARG A 170 -16.60 3.01 35.01
C ARG A 170 -17.11 1.93 34.07
N PRO A 171 -17.44 0.72 34.56
CA PRO A 171 -18.11 -0.28 33.75
C PRO A 171 -19.54 0.18 33.42
N VAL A 172 -19.97 -0.05 32.18
CA VAL A 172 -21.32 0.28 31.69
C VAL A 172 -22.04 -0.94 31.10
N GLN A 173 -21.38 -2.10 31.04
CA GLN A 173 -21.97 -3.37 30.62
C GLN A 173 -21.49 -4.50 31.55
N PRO A 174 -22.35 -5.50 31.82
CA PRO A 174 -21.93 -6.69 32.57
C PRO A 174 -20.98 -7.57 31.72
N GLY A 175 -20.15 -8.37 32.38
CA GLY A 175 -19.21 -9.27 31.71
C GLY A 175 -17.96 -8.56 31.16
N TRP A 176 -17.65 -7.35 31.65
CA TRP A 176 -16.51 -6.56 31.18
C TRP A 176 -15.16 -7.26 31.35
N LEU A 177 -14.98 -8.07 32.39
CA LEU A 177 -13.75 -8.83 32.61
C LEU A 177 -13.67 -10.05 31.68
N ASN A 178 -14.82 -10.66 31.36
CA ASN A 178 -14.86 -11.69 30.31
C ASN A 178 -14.40 -11.09 28.96
N GLN A 179 -14.82 -9.87 28.65
CA GLN A 179 -14.42 -9.22 27.41
C GLN A 179 -12.94 -8.81 27.41
N LEU A 180 -12.40 -8.27 28.51
CA LEU A 180 -10.97 -7.95 28.62
C LEU A 180 -10.09 -9.19 28.43
N THR A 181 -10.41 -10.29 29.12
CA THR A 181 -9.67 -11.56 29.00
C THR A 181 -9.74 -12.13 27.60
N LYS A 182 -10.93 -12.09 26.97
CA LYS A 182 -11.10 -12.48 25.57
C LYS A 182 -10.24 -11.63 24.63
N VAL A 183 -10.26 -10.30 24.80
CA VAL A 183 -9.48 -9.38 23.98
C VAL A 183 -7.99 -9.68 24.10
N VAL A 184 -7.46 -9.90 25.30
CA VAL A 184 -6.03 -10.24 25.50
C VAL A 184 -5.67 -11.59 24.87
N ALA A 185 -6.55 -12.59 24.98
CA ALA A 185 -6.27 -13.94 24.49
C ALA A 185 -6.41 -14.10 22.97
N GLU A 186 -7.33 -13.36 22.34
CA GLU A 186 -7.73 -13.58 20.94
C GLU A 186 -7.26 -12.50 19.97
N SER A 187 -6.64 -11.42 20.45
CA SER A 187 -6.20 -10.33 19.58
C SER A 187 -4.84 -10.59 18.95
N GLU A 188 -4.64 -10.04 17.76
CA GLU A 188 -3.30 -9.81 17.21
C GLU A 188 -2.41 -9.08 18.22
N PRO A 189 -1.10 -9.36 18.27
CA PRO A 189 -0.19 -8.69 19.19
C PRO A 189 -0.29 -7.16 19.10
N PHE A 190 -0.43 -6.52 20.25
CA PHE A 190 -0.45 -5.06 20.38
C PHE A 190 0.44 -4.64 21.56
N TRP A 191 0.82 -3.36 21.59
CA TRP A 191 1.50 -2.71 22.71
C TRP A 191 0.53 -1.94 23.58
N VAL A 192 -0.31 -1.12 22.94
CA VAL A 192 -1.34 -0.31 23.62
C VAL A 192 -2.66 -0.50 22.89
N ARG A 193 -3.72 -0.83 23.63
CA ARG A 193 -5.09 -0.86 23.11
C ARG A 193 -6.00 -0.02 23.99
N GLY A 194 -6.50 1.10 23.47
CA GLY A 194 -7.31 2.03 24.26
C GLY A 194 -8.22 2.92 23.41
N SER A 195 -8.92 3.84 24.05
CA SER A 195 -9.92 4.68 23.39
C SER A 195 -9.34 6.01 22.90
N ALA A 196 -9.87 6.54 21.79
CA ALA A 196 -9.63 7.94 21.43
C ALA A 196 -10.45 8.89 22.33
N PHE A 197 -10.04 10.15 22.43
CA PHE A 197 -10.82 11.19 23.11
C PHE A 197 -12.02 11.64 22.27
N ARG A 198 -13.24 11.48 22.79
CA ARG A 198 -14.50 11.62 22.03
C ARG A 198 -15.57 12.50 22.69
N PRO A 199 -15.27 13.72 23.19
CA PRO A 199 -16.33 14.57 23.73
C PRO A 199 -17.21 15.16 22.59
N ASP A 200 -18.50 15.39 22.86
CA ASP A 200 -19.46 15.98 21.89
C ASP A 200 -18.97 17.30 21.26
N CYS A 201 -18.25 18.12 22.03
CA CYS A 201 -17.68 19.39 21.57
C CYS A 201 -16.61 19.20 20.47
N ALA A 202 -15.83 18.11 20.49
CA ALA A 202 -14.86 17.78 19.43
C ALA A 202 -15.56 17.32 18.12
N GLN A 203 -16.87 17.02 18.17
CA GLN A 203 -17.65 16.50 17.05
C GLN A 203 -18.48 17.59 16.33
N ARG A 204 -18.66 18.78 16.91
CA ARG A 204 -19.39 19.90 16.29
C ARG A 204 -18.46 20.74 15.43
N LYS A 205 -18.65 20.72 14.10
CA LYS A 205 -17.92 21.56 13.12
C LYS A 205 -18.45 23.00 13.01
N THR A 206 -19.43 23.41 13.81
CA THR A 206 -20.14 24.69 13.64
C THR A 206 -20.45 25.42 14.95
N SER A 207 -20.13 26.72 14.93
CA SER A 207 -20.52 27.85 15.80
C SER A 207 -19.68 28.16 17.04
N HIS A 208 -18.94 29.28 16.92
CA HIS A 208 -18.14 29.98 17.93
C HIS A 208 -19.01 30.90 18.79
N ALA A 209 -19.54 30.38 19.90
CA ALA A 209 -20.34 31.20 20.82
C ALA A 209 -19.61 31.55 22.12
N ASN A 210 -18.84 30.64 22.73
CA ASN A 210 -18.15 30.88 24.01
C ASN A 210 -16.83 30.10 24.12
N ALA A 211 -15.79 30.73 24.66
CA ALA A 211 -14.45 30.14 24.84
C ALA A 211 -14.36 29.06 25.93
N ALA A 212 -15.37 28.94 26.80
CA ALA A 212 -15.40 27.96 27.89
C ALA A 212 -15.96 26.58 27.44
N ASP A 213 -16.66 26.52 26.31
CA ASP A 213 -17.26 25.29 25.76
C ASP A 213 -16.45 24.74 24.56
N ASP A 214 -15.27 25.30 24.31
CA ASP A 214 -14.49 25.10 23.08
C ASP A 214 -13.36 24.08 23.26
N CYS A 215 -13.67 22.82 22.98
CA CYS A 215 -12.68 21.75 22.92
C CYS A 215 -11.72 21.89 21.72
N HIS A 216 -11.92 22.82 20.78
CA HIS A 216 -10.97 23.11 19.70
C HIS A 216 -9.77 23.95 20.16
N GLN A 217 -9.77 24.43 21.41
CA GLN A 217 -8.54 24.94 22.04
C GLN A 217 -7.55 23.83 22.39
N LEU A 218 -8.03 22.58 22.51
CA LEU A 218 -7.20 21.40 22.59
C LEU A 218 -6.68 21.12 21.18
N GLY A 219 -5.37 21.30 20.95
CA GLY A 219 -4.77 21.14 19.63
C GLY A 219 -5.12 19.79 18.99
N ALA A 220 -5.06 19.70 17.66
CA ALA A 220 -5.50 18.52 16.88
C ALA A 220 -4.93 17.16 17.34
N GLU A 221 -3.81 17.18 18.08
CA GLU A 221 -3.17 16.00 18.66
C GLU A 221 -3.96 15.36 19.80
N ILE A 222 -4.81 16.11 20.52
CA ILE A 222 -5.62 15.58 21.61
C ILE A 222 -6.81 14.77 21.08
N ALA A 223 -7.29 15.04 19.86
CA ALA A 223 -8.34 14.22 19.24
C ALA A 223 -7.85 12.81 18.88
N ASP A 224 -6.56 12.67 18.56
CA ASP A 224 -5.97 11.41 18.08
C ASP A 224 -5.29 10.60 19.19
N HIS A 225 -5.10 11.09 20.42
CA HIS A 225 -4.38 10.33 21.43
C HIS A 225 -5.18 9.11 21.91
N ILE A 226 -4.47 8.02 22.24
CA ILE A 226 -5.06 6.89 22.97
C ILE A 226 -5.04 7.25 24.45
N ASN A 227 -6.20 7.19 25.10
CA ASN A 227 -6.35 7.49 26.51
C ASN A 227 -5.50 6.57 27.41
N GLY A 228 -5.00 7.10 28.53
CA GLY A 228 -4.28 6.33 29.54
C GLY A 228 -5.02 5.11 30.09
N ASN A 229 -6.36 5.11 30.14
CA ASN A 229 -7.17 3.95 30.51
C ASN A 229 -7.25 2.96 29.33
N ALA A 230 -6.23 2.10 29.26
CA ALA A 230 -5.97 1.20 28.14
C ALA A 230 -5.38 -0.14 28.61
N LEU A 231 -5.36 -1.11 27.69
CA LEU A 231 -4.60 -2.36 27.81
C LEU A 231 -3.17 -2.14 27.33
N TYR A 232 -2.20 -2.63 28.10
CA TYR A 232 -0.78 -2.53 27.85
C TYR A 232 -0.15 -3.92 27.85
N ASN A 233 0.62 -4.26 26.82
CA ASN A 233 1.34 -5.54 26.74
C ASN A 233 2.77 -5.38 27.29
N VAL A 234 2.90 -5.48 28.60
CA VAL A 234 4.19 -5.42 29.32
C VAL A 234 5.04 -6.67 29.15
N GLY A 235 4.48 -7.74 28.57
CA GLY A 235 5.18 -8.98 28.25
C GLY A 235 6.07 -8.88 27.01
N ASP A 236 5.87 -7.87 26.15
CA ASP A 236 6.71 -7.64 24.96
C ASP A 236 7.94 -6.76 25.32
N PRO A 237 9.17 -7.30 25.27
CA PRO A 237 10.38 -6.53 25.58
C PRO A 237 10.55 -5.29 24.70
N ALA A 238 10.10 -5.35 23.44
CA ALA A 238 10.21 -4.24 22.51
C ALA A 238 9.32 -3.06 22.91
N PHE A 239 8.22 -3.31 23.63
CA PHE A 239 7.40 -2.25 24.20
C PHE A 239 8.11 -1.52 25.33
N GLY A 240 8.78 -2.26 26.23
CA GLY A 240 9.60 -1.69 27.30
C GLY A 240 10.72 -0.80 26.76
N GLU A 241 11.51 -1.31 25.80
CA GLU A 241 12.56 -0.53 25.13
C GLU A 241 12.02 0.74 24.45
N PHE A 242 10.82 0.63 23.86
CA PHE A 242 10.15 1.78 23.25
C PHE A 242 9.76 2.83 24.29
N LEU A 243 9.17 2.45 25.42
CA LEU A 243 8.80 3.38 26.49
C LEU A 243 10.03 4.04 27.11
N ASP A 244 11.13 3.31 27.30
CA ASP A 244 12.40 3.88 27.76
C ASP A 244 12.93 4.95 26.80
N ALA A 245 12.85 4.69 25.49
CA ALA A 245 13.25 5.66 24.47
C ALA A 245 12.34 6.90 24.43
N VAL A 246 11.03 6.74 24.67
CA VAL A 246 10.08 7.87 24.80
C VAL A 246 10.42 8.69 26.04
N ARG A 247 10.64 8.04 27.19
CA ARG A 247 10.97 8.69 28.47
C ARG A 247 12.29 9.44 28.41
N ALA A 248 13.30 8.91 27.71
CA ALA A 248 14.59 9.56 27.51
C ALA A 248 14.56 10.72 26.48
N SER A 249 13.45 10.91 25.77
CA SER A 249 13.32 11.95 24.74
C SER A 249 12.94 13.32 25.32
N THR A 250 12.91 14.34 24.46
CA THR A 250 12.37 15.67 24.80
C THR A 250 10.89 15.63 25.22
N PHE A 251 10.18 14.55 24.90
CA PHE A 251 8.77 14.36 25.27
C PHE A 251 8.58 13.64 26.60
N GLY A 252 9.65 13.21 27.30
CA GLY A 252 9.53 12.44 28.54
C GLY A 252 8.79 13.14 29.69
N LYS A 253 8.65 14.46 29.63
CA LYS A 253 7.87 15.26 30.59
C LYS A 253 6.39 15.40 30.22
N TRP A 254 5.99 15.07 28.99
CA TRP A 254 4.59 15.15 28.57
C TRP A 254 3.74 14.06 29.25
N PRO A 255 2.40 14.20 29.32
CA PRO A 255 1.52 13.13 29.78
C PRO A 255 1.85 11.81 29.06
N PHE A 256 2.00 10.73 29.81
CA PHE A 256 2.52 9.46 29.28
C PHE A 256 1.72 8.94 28.07
N ASP A 257 0.42 9.15 28.07
CA ASP A 257 -0.52 8.73 27.02
C ASP A 257 -0.48 9.62 25.76
N LEU A 258 0.20 10.78 25.84
CA LEU A 258 0.49 11.68 24.72
C LEU A 258 1.97 11.63 24.28
N ALA A 259 2.89 11.35 25.19
CA ALA A 259 4.34 11.42 25.00
C ALA A 259 4.83 10.53 23.86
N TRP A 260 4.38 9.27 23.81
CA TRP A 260 4.78 8.32 22.77
C TRP A 260 4.29 8.73 21.39
N MET A 261 3.08 9.31 21.29
CA MET A 261 2.49 9.73 20.03
C MET A 261 3.26 10.92 19.46
N ARG A 262 3.64 11.88 20.30
CA ARG A 262 4.52 12.99 19.92
C ARG A 262 5.89 12.49 19.48
N TYR A 263 6.47 11.55 20.22
CA TYR A 263 7.77 10.95 19.89
C TYR A 263 7.79 10.33 18.49
N ILE A 264 6.80 9.51 18.12
CA ILE A 264 6.78 8.87 16.79
C ILE A 264 6.38 9.83 15.66
N ARG A 265 5.70 10.94 15.96
CA ARG A 265 5.26 11.94 14.96
C ARG A 265 6.37 12.92 14.55
N SER A 266 7.50 12.97 15.26
CA SER A 266 8.64 13.79 14.84
C SER A 266 9.17 13.38 13.45
N PRO A 267 9.54 14.33 12.57
CA PRO A 267 9.96 14.03 11.20
C PRO A 267 11.09 12.99 11.10
N GLU A 268 12.02 12.99 12.04
CA GLU A 268 13.15 12.05 12.11
C GLU A 268 12.76 10.62 12.51
N LYS A 269 11.51 10.39 12.94
CA LYS A 269 11.00 9.09 13.40
C LYS A 269 10.06 8.41 12.41
N GLU A 270 9.93 8.91 11.18
CA GLU A 270 9.06 8.33 10.13
C GLU A 270 9.22 6.81 9.96
N ALA A 271 10.47 6.33 9.85
CA ALA A 271 10.74 4.90 9.68
C ALA A 271 10.37 4.09 10.93
N LEU A 272 10.58 4.65 12.13
CA LEU A 272 10.14 4.02 13.37
C LEU A 272 8.61 3.97 13.42
N ARG A 273 7.94 5.10 13.12
CA ARG A 273 6.48 5.23 13.07
C ARG A 273 5.86 4.16 12.20
N ARG A 274 6.33 3.99 10.96
CA ARG A 274 5.84 2.95 10.04
C ARG A 274 5.96 1.53 10.60
N ARG A 275 6.99 1.25 11.41
CA ARG A 275 7.20 -0.08 12.01
C ARG A 275 6.34 -0.34 13.23
N VAL A 276 6.13 0.66 14.09
CA VAL A 276 5.51 0.46 15.41
C VAL A 276 4.03 0.84 15.44
N LEU A 277 3.53 1.64 14.50
CA LEU A 277 2.15 2.16 14.55
C LEU A 277 1.11 1.04 14.58
N LYS A 278 1.38 -0.10 13.94
CA LYS A 278 0.52 -1.30 13.96
C LYS A 278 0.28 -1.87 15.38
N ASN A 279 1.15 -1.55 16.34
CA ASN A 279 1.05 -2.03 17.72
C ASN A 279 0.19 -1.11 18.61
N PHE A 280 -0.29 0.03 18.11
CA PHE A 280 -1.17 0.96 18.82
C PHE A 280 -2.58 0.84 18.24
N VAL A 281 -3.51 0.31 19.03
CA VAL A 281 -4.83 -0.10 18.57
C VAL A 281 -5.91 0.74 19.26
N TYR A 282 -6.76 1.39 18.48
CA TYR A 282 -7.96 2.04 19.04
C TYR A 282 -9.05 1.00 19.25
N THR A 283 -9.74 1.08 20.39
CA THR A 283 -10.85 0.18 20.70
C THR A 283 -12.08 0.94 21.20
N ASP A 284 -13.26 0.39 20.88
CA ASP A 284 -14.54 0.84 21.43
C ASP A 284 -14.90 0.12 22.74
N LEU A 285 -14.09 -0.85 23.17
CA LEU A 285 -14.23 -1.52 24.48
C LEU A 285 -14.33 -0.51 25.63
N ILE A 286 -13.60 0.59 25.50
CA ILE A 286 -13.59 1.74 26.40
C ILE A 286 -13.90 2.97 25.54
N GLN A 287 -14.64 3.95 26.05
CA GLN A 287 -14.78 5.25 25.40
C GLN A 287 -14.45 6.37 26.39
N ASN A 288 -13.56 7.29 25.99
CA ASN A 288 -13.26 8.50 26.75
C ASN A 288 -14.15 9.65 26.29
N LEU A 289 -15.11 10.03 27.13
CA LEU A 289 -16.07 11.11 26.88
C LEU A 289 -15.67 12.44 27.56
N GLY A 290 -14.60 12.46 28.36
CA GLY A 290 -14.16 13.63 29.11
C GLY A 290 -15.23 14.13 30.10
N PRO A 291 -15.47 15.46 30.21
CA PRO A 291 -16.41 16.02 31.19
C PRO A 291 -17.90 15.84 30.84
N GLN A 292 -18.22 15.09 29.78
CA GLN A 292 -19.56 15.02 29.21
C GLN A 292 -20.52 14.16 30.05
N SER A 293 -21.72 14.70 30.31
CA SER A 293 -22.85 13.92 30.84
C SER A 293 -23.57 13.13 29.73
N PHE A 294 -24.02 11.91 30.04
CA PHE A 294 -24.72 11.04 29.08
C PHE A 294 -25.84 10.23 29.74
N ALA A 295 -26.89 9.94 28.98
CA ALA A 295 -27.96 9.04 29.40
C ALA A 295 -27.50 7.58 29.24
N LEU A 296 -27.24 6.89 30.35
CA LEU A 296 -26.59 5.57 30.35
C LEU A 296 -27.35 4.53 29.51
N HIS A 297 -28.68 4.51 29.59
CA HIS A 297 -29.51 3.54 28.86
C HIS A 297 -29.48 3.76 27.33
N VAL A 298 -29.47 5.02 26.87
CA VAL A 298 -29.35 5.38 25.45
C VAL A 298 -27.96 5.03 24.96
N PHE A 299 -26.94 5.41 25.72
CA PHE A 299 -25.54 5.18 25.38
C PHE A 299 -25.23 3.70 25.18
N ARG A 300 -25.66 2.85 26.12
CA ARG A 300 -25.46 1.39 26.05
C ARG A 300 -26.14 0.75 24.84
N ARG A 301 -27.31 1.27 24.45
CA ARG A 301 -28.04 0.78 23.26
C ARG A 301 -27.31 1.16 21.97
N ALA A 302 -26.77 2.37 21.92
CA ALA A 302 -26.02 2.86 20.75
C ALA A 302 -24.61 2.26 20.63
N ASN A 303 -24.02 1.84 21.76
CA ASN A 303 -22.65 1.33 21.85
C ASN A 303 -22.62 -0.04 22.57
N PRO A 304 -23.17 -1.10 21.95
CA PRO A 304 -23.27 -2.42 22.61
C PRO A 304 -21.92 -3.06 22.92
N TRP A 305 -20.83 -2.60 22.26
CA TRP A 305 -19.47 -3.10 22.42
C TRP A 305 -18.61 -2.29 23.39
N THR A 306 -19.16 -1.23 23.98
CA THR A 306 -18.47 -0.41 24.98
C THR A 306 -18.79 -0.93 26.37
N PHE A 307 -17.77 -1.45 27.04
CA PHE A 307 -17.86 -2.01 28.39
C PHE A 307 -17.42 -1.02 29.45
N PHE A 308 -16.59 -0.04 29.09
CA PHE A 308 -16.12 1.00 29.99
C PHE A 308 -16.33 2.40 29.41
N VAL A 309 -16.62 3.35 30.28
CA VAL A 309 -16.62 4.77 29.95
C VAL A 309 -15.69 5.49 30.91
N HIS A 310 -14.74 6.24 30.35
CA HIS A 310 -13.92 7.21 31.07
C HIS A 310 -14.58 8.59 30.92
N SER A 311 -15.08 9.14 32.02
CA SER A 311 -15.85 10.39 32.04
C SER A 311 -15.87 10.99 33.44
N ASP A 312 -15.94 12.32 33.58
CA ASP A 312 -16.13 12.95 34.89
C ASP A 312 -17.54 12.66 35.45
N ALA A 313 -18.53 12.53 34.58
CA ALA A 313 -19.91 12.21 34.94
C ALA A 313 -20.15 10.68 34.96
N ALA A 314 -20.90 10.21 35.96
CA ALA A 314 -21.25 8.79 36.12
C ALA A 314 -22.34 8.27 35.15
N GLY A 315 -22.85 9.14 34.27
CA GLY A 315 -24.05 8.90 33.46
C GLY A 315 -25.33 8.94 34.31
N HIS A 316 -26.44 9.40 33.73
CA HIS A 316 -27.71 9.51 34.45
C HIS A 316 -28.77 8.54 33.92
N ASN A 317 -29.60 8.04 34.83
CA ASN A 317 -30.85 7.37 34.50
C ASN A 317 -31.86 8.46 34.10
N GLY A 318 -31.77 8.96 32.86
CA GLY A 318 -32.68 10.00 32.36
C GLY A 318 -34.14 9.60 32.51
N THR A 319 -34.97 10.52 33.01
CA THR A 319 -36.44 10.42 33.11
C THR A 319 -37.18 11.11 31.95
N GLU A 320 -36.50 11.52 30.88
CA GLU A 320 -37.15 12.30 29.83
C GLU A 320 -37.84 11.43 28.77
N PRO A 321 -39.09 11.77 28.39
CA PRO A 321 -39.73 11.22 27.20
C PRO A 321 -38.95 11.62 25.95
N VAL A 322 -38.97 10.76 24.94
CA VAL A 322 -38.31 11.00 23.65
C VAL A 322 -38.94 12.21 22.95
N GLU A 323 -38.32 13.39 23.04
CA GLU A 323 -38.58 14.52 22.13
C GLU A 323 -37.65 14.43 20.91
N LEU A 324 -38.17 13.84 19.84
CA LEU A 324 -37.62 13.89 18.50
C LEU A 324 -37.88 15.27 17.89
N SER A 325 -37.06 16.27 18.21
CA SER A 325 -36.96 17.44 17.32
C SER A 325 -35.63 18.15 17.44
N ALA A 326 -35.08 18.53 16.29
CA ALA A 326 -33.85 19.31 16.07
C ALA A 326 -32.51 18.56 15.93
N SER A 327 -32.52 17.36 15.38
CA SER A 327 -31.56 17.02 14.33
C SER A 327 -32.26 17.20 12.98
N LYS A 328 -31.57 17.68 11.95
CA LYS A 328 -32.04 17.41 10.58
C LYS A 328 -31.94 15.90 10.42
N GLU A 329 -32.99 15.18 10.82
CA GLU A 329 -33.12 13.76 10.53
C GLU A 329 -33.03 13.61 9.03
N LEU A 330 -31.94 13.00 8.58
CA LEU A 330 -31.93 12.32 7.31
C LEU A 330 -32.94 11.19 7.48
N VAL A 331 -34.18 11.41 7.04
CA VAL A 331 -35.20 10.35 7.03
C VAL A 331 -34.71 9.28 6.06
N VAL A 332 -34.01 8.28 6.57
CA VAL A 332 -33.69 7.05 5.85
C VAL A 332 -35.00 6.26 5.85
N SER A 333 -35.82 6.45 4.82
CA SER A 333 -36.93 5.52 4.58
C SER A 333 -36.32 4.12 4.45
N PRO A 334 -36.81 3.12 5.21
CA PRO A 334 -36.36 1.76 4.99
C PRO A 334 -36.65 1.40 3.54
N LEU A 335 -35.69 0.79 2.84
CA LEU A 335 -35.99 0.03 1.62
C LEU A 335 -36.85 -1.19 2.03
N ALA A 336 -38.11 -0.93 2.39
CA ALA A 336 -39.02 -1.92 2.98
C ALA A 336 -39.54 -2.94 1.96
N ASP A 337 -39.31 -2.71 0.66
CA ASP A 337 -39.65 -3.62 -0.43
C ASP A 337 -38.40 -3.95 -1.25
N ASN A 338 -37.43 -4.65 -0.67
CA ASN A 338 -36.29 -5.19 -1.41
C ASN A 338 -36.54 -6.68 -1.75
N PRO A 339 -36.82 -7.01 -3.03
CA PRO A 339 -37.06 -8.40 -3.46
C PRO A 339 -35.89 -9.34 -3.15
N LEU A 340 -34.64 -8.83 -3.15
CA LEU A 340 -33.44 -9.60 -2.84
C LEU A 340 -33.51 -10.19 -1.44
N GLN A 341 -34.20 -9.56 -0.49
CA GLN A 341 -34.27 -10.06 0.89
C GLN A 341 -34.87 -11.48 0.95
N ARG A 342 -35.82 -11.80 0.06
CA ARG A 342 -36.50 -13.10 0.03
C ARG A 342 -35.67 -14.20 -0.62
N THR A 343 -34.75 -13.84 -1.51
CA THR A 343 -34.01 -14.80 -2.35
C THR A 343 -32.51 -14.86 -2.01
N LEU A 344 -31.86 -13.72 -1.80
CA LEU A 344 -30.43 -13.60 -1.54
C LEU A 344 -30.05 -14.04 -0.13
N LEU A 345 -30.75 -13.54 0.91
CA LEU A 345 -30.36 -13.84 2.30
C LEU A 345 -30.37 -15.32 2.65
N PRO A 346 -31.37 -16.14 2.22
CA PRO A 346 -31.32 -17.58 2.43
C PRO A 346 -30.09 -18.21 1.77
N ALA A 347 -29.74 -17.81 0.54
CA ALA A 347 -28.59 -18.34 -0.18
C ALA A 347 -27.27 -17.99 0.53
N LEU A 348 -27.09 -16.72 0.94
CA LEU A 348 -25.88 -16.29 1.64
C LEU A 348 -25.70 -16.98 3.00
N LYS A 349 -26.80 -17.24 3.73
CA LYS A 349 -26.74 -17.97 5.02
C LYS A 349 -26.25 -19.40 4.90
N LEU A 350 -26.41 -20.04 3.74
CA LEU A 350 -25.92 -21.41 3.51
C LEU A 350 -24.39 -21.45 3.37
N VAL A 351 -23.79 -20.37 2.88
CA VAL A 351 -22.35 -20.26 2.60
C VAL A 351 -21.61 -19.50 3.70
N ALA A 352 -22.32 -18.66 4.46
CA ALA A 352 -21.73 -17.89 5.56
C ALA A 352 -21.02 -18.78 6.59
N ASN A 353 -19.88 -18.30 7.06
CA ASN A 353 -19.20 -18.96 8.16
C ASN A 353 -20.11 -18.97 9.40
N SER A 354 -20.43 -20.16 9.91
CA SER A 354 -21.41 -20.33 11.00
C SER A 354 -21.03 -19.66 12.32
N LYS A 355 -19.74 -19.35 12.54
CA LYS A 355 -19.25 -18.70 13.76
C LYS A 355 -19.18 -17.19 13.63
N THR A 356 -18.83 -16.68 12.45
CA THR A 356 -18.53 -15.25 12.26
C THR A 356 -19.55 -14.53 11.38
N ASN A 357 -20.42 -15.24 10.67
CA ASN A 357 -21.29 -14.71 9.60
C ASN A 357 -20.52 -14.06 8.44
N ASN A 358 -19.24 -14.40 8.26
CA ASN A 358 -18.43 -13.88 7.18
C ASN A 358 -18.81 -14.52 5.84
N VAL A 359 -18.89 -13.70 4.79
CA VAL A 359 -19.10 -14.11 3.40
C VAL A 359 -18.20 -13.27 2.49
N MET A 360 -17.50 -13.90 1.55
CA MET A 360 -16.84 -13.20 0.44
C MET A 360 -17.81 -13.11 -0.75
N LEU A 361 -17.89 -11.93 -1.36
CA LEU A 361 -18.66 -11.69 -2.58
C LEU A 361 -17.75 -11.20 -3.72
N ALA A 362 -17.97 -11.73 -4.91
CA ALA A 362 -17.45 -11.18 -6.17
C ALA A 362 -18.55 -11.17 -7.24
N PHE A 363 -18.46 -10.27 -8.22
CA PHE A 363 -19.48 -10.08 -9.25
C PHE A 363 -18.94 -10.49 -10.61
N GLY A 364 -19.59 -11.48 -11.25
CA GLY A 364 -19.14 -12.13 -12.46
C GLY A 364 -20.03 -11.88 -13.68
N THR A 365 -19.40 -11.62 -14.83
CA THR A 365 -20.03 -11.61 -16.15
C THR A 365 -19.20 -12.41 -17.15
N SER A 366 -19.82 -13.00 -18.18
CA SER A 366 -19.15 -13.87 -19.15
C SER A 366 -18.10 -13.15 -20.01
N ASN A 367 -18.21 -11.84 -20.18
CA ASN A 367 -17.16 -11.01 -20.81
C ASN A 367 -15.80 -11.09 -20.11
N TYR A 368 -15.78 -11.47 -18.84
CA TYR A 368 -14.59 -11.62 -18.01
C TYR A 368 -14.43 -13.04 -17.48
N LEU A 369 -14.98 -14.05 -18.17
CA LEU A 369 -15.03 -15.43 -17.68
C LEU A 369 -13.64 -16.00 -17.32
N ASP A 370 -12.60 -15.71 -18.10
CA ASP A 370 -11.25 -16.19 -17.77
C ASP A 370 -10.69 -15.53 -16.50
N LEU A 371 -11.01 -14.25 -16.24
CA LEU A 371 -10.71 -13.63 -14.95
C LEU A 371 -11.54 -14.26 -13.81
N VAL A 372 -12.82 -14.59 -14.04
CA VAL A 372 -13.64 -15.30 -13.05
C VAL A 372 -13.01 -16.65 -12.70
N ARG A 373 -12.58 -17.42 -13.70
CA ARG A 373 -11.92 -18.72 -13.51
C ARG A 373 -10.62 -18.58 -12.73
N ASN A 374 -9.76 -17.63 -13.12
CA ASN A 374 -8.51 -17.37 -12.41
C ASN A 374 -8.75 -16.92 -10.97
N PHE A 375 -9.70 -16.02 -10.75
CA PHE A 375 -10.12 -15.56 -9.42
C PHE A 375 -10.58 -16.73 -8.53
N VAL A 376 -11.50 -17.55 -9.03
CA VAL A 376 -12.04 -18.71 -8.28
C VAL A 376 -10.95 -19.72 -7.97
N HIS A 377 -9.99 -19.94 -8.87
CA HIS A 377 -8.82 -20.76 -8.59
C HIS A 377 -8.05 -20.24 -7.36
N PHE A 378 -7.68 -18.96 -7.33
CA PHE A 378 -6.92 -18.39 -6.20
C PHE A 378 -7.74 -18.24 -4.91
N VAL A 379 -9.06 -18.06 -4.99
CA VAL A 379 -9.95 -18.14 -3.81
C VAL A 379 -9.89 -19.53 -3.17
N ARG A 380 -9.94 -20.59 -4.00
CA ARG A 380 -9.84 -21.99 -3.54
C ARG A 380 -8.46 -22.30 -2.96
N GLU A 381 -7.39 -21.92 -3.65
CA GLU A 381 -6.00 -22.10 -3.16
C GLU A 381 -5.74 -21.36 -1.85
N ALA A 382 -6.32 -20.17 -1.68
CA ALA A 382 -6.25 -19.42 -0.42
C ALA A 382 -7.05 -20.07 0.73
N GLY A 383 -7.83 -21.12 0.48
CA GLY A 383 -8.64 -21.81 1.49
C GLY A 383 -9.85 -20.98 1.95
N ILE A 384 -10.48 -20.24 1.03
CA ILE A 384 -11.66 -19.42 1.31
C ILE A 384 -12.91 -20.21 0.90
N ASP A 385 -13.59 -20.79 1.89
CA ASP A 385 -14.74 -21.69 1.71
C ASP A 385 -16.09 -20.98 1.77
N ASN A 386 -16.15 -19.80 2.37
CA ASN A 386 -17.32 -18.96 2.55
C ASN A 386 -17.45 -17.88 1.45
N PHE A 387 -17.32 -18.30 0.18
CA PHE A 387 -17.37 -17.44 -1.01
C PHE A 387 -18.63 -17.67 -1.85
N VAL A 388 -19.24 -16.58 -2.34
CA VAL A 388 -20.34 -16.62 -3.31
C VAL A 388 -20.05 -15.73 -4.52
N LEU A 389 -20.15 -16.32 -5.71
CA LEU A 389 -20.13 -15.56 -6.96
C LEU A 389 -21.53 -14.99 -7.26
N ILE A 390 -21.66 -13.69 -7.38
CA ILE A 390 -22.87 -13.06 -7.91
C ILE A 390 -22.79 -13.09 -9.44
N ALA A 391 -23.47 -14.08 -10.05
CA ALA A 391 -23.47 -14.28 -11.49
C ALA A 391 -24.54 -13.39 -12.16
N MET A 392 -24.11 -12.53 -13.08
CA MET A 392 -24.97 -11.47 -13.64
C MET A 392 -25.50 -11.76 -15.05
N ASP A 393 -25.13 -12.89 -15.64
CA ASP A 393 -25.63 -13.38 -16.92
C ASP A 393 -25.76 -14.91 -16.91
N ALA A 394 -26.48 -15.44 -17.90
CA ALA A 394 -26.80 -16.86 -17.99
C ALA A 394 -25.55 -17.74 -18.23
N ASP A 395 -24.57 -17.26 -18.98
CA ASP A 395 -23.35 -18.00 -19.28
C ASP A 395 -22.47 -18.16 -18.04
N THR A 396 -22.36 -17.13 -17.21
CA THR A 396 -21.66 -17.20 -15.91
C THR A 396 -22.37 -18.15 -14.95
N VAL A 397 -23.70 -18.20 -14.96
CA VAL A 397 -24.49 -19.16 -14.18
C VAL A 397 -24.19 -20.59 -14.65
N ALA A 398 -24.27 -20.86 -15.95
CA ALA A 398 -24.00 -22.18 -16.52
C ALA A 398 -22.60 -22.69 -16.17
N TRP A 399 -21.59 -21.82 -16.28
CA TRP A 399 -20.22 -22.15 -15.86
C TRP A 399 -20.10 -22.43 -14.36
N ALA A 400 -20.74 -21.61 -13.51
CA ALA A 400 -20.70 -21.81 -12.07
C ALA A 400 -21.36 -23.13 -11.63
N GLU A 401 -22.44 -23.54 -12.31
CA GLU A 401 -23.09 -24.84 -12.11
C GLU A 401 -22.18 -26.01 -12.49
N GLU A 402 -21.56 -25.93 -13.67
CA GLU A 402 -20.63 -26.95 -14.18
C GLU A 402 -19.43 -27.14 -13.23
N GLU A 403 -18.82 -26.03 -12.80
CA GLU A 403 -17.63 -26.01 -11.93
C GLU A 403 -17.95 -26.12 -10.43
N LYS A 404 -19.23 -26.28 -10.08
CA LYS A 404 -19.73 -26.37 -8.70
C LYS A 404 -19.24 -25.22 -7.82
N VAL A 405 -19.23 -24.01 -8.39
CA VAL A 405 -18.90 -22.77 -7.66
C VAL A 405 -20.18 -22.29 -6.95
N PRO A 406 -20.15 -22.00 -5.64
CA PRO A 406 -21.31 -21.41 -4.98
C PRO A 406 -21.64 -20.06 -5.62
N TYR A 407 -22.87 -19.90 -6.09
CA TYR A 407 -23.29 -18.70 -6.82
C TYR A 407 -24.68 -18.24 -6.43
N TYR A 408 -24.97 -16.96 -6.71
CA TYR A 408 -26.31 -16.39 -6.70
C TYR A 408 -26.60 -15.78 -8.08
N SER A 409 -27.66 -16.26 -8.72
CA SER A 409 -28.14 -15.72 -10.00
C SER A 409 -28.79 -14.36 -9.77
N TYR A 410 -28.17 -13.31 -10.30
CA TYR A 410 -28.71 -11.96 -10.36
C TYR A 410 -28.62 -11.41 -11.78
N ILE A 411 -29.29 -12.10 -12.69
CA ILE A 411 -29.28 -11.78 -14.11
C ILE A 411 -29.90 -10.40 -14.33
N ASP A 412 -29.19 -9.58 -15.11
CA ASP A 412 -29.69 -8.29 -15.54
C ASP A 412 -29.55 -8.14 -17.06
N GLU A 413 -30.68 -8.16 -17.77
CA GLU A 413 -30.75 -8.22 -19.24
C GLU A 413 -30.01 -7.07 -19.95
N GLU A 414 -29.95 -5.88 -19.32
CA GLU A 414 -29.18 -4.75 -19.84
C GLU A 414 -27.67 -4.88 -19.57
N VAL A 415 -27.23 -5.56 -18.49
CA VAL A 415 -25.81 -5.91 -18.29
C VAL A 415 -25.39 -6.99 -19.29
N ALA A 416 -26.27 -7.96 -19.55
CA ALA A 416 -26.06 -9.01 -20.55
C ALA A 416 -25.94 -8.44 -21.97
N THR A 417 -26.60 -7.32 -22.28
CA THR A 417 -26.54 -6.67 -23.61
C THR A 417 -25.45 -5.62 -23.73
N LEU A 418 -25.18 -4.83 -22.68
CA LEU A 418 -24.11 -3.82 -22.69
C LEU A 418 -22.72 -4.43 -22.50
N GLY A 419 -22.66 -5.62 -21.89
CA GLY A 419 -21.43 -6.23 -21.42
C GLY A 419 -20.83 -5.48 -20.22
N GLY A 420 -20.25 -6.19 -19.26
CA GLY A 420 -19.25 -5.57 -18.38
C GLY A 420 -18.15 -5.04 -19.29
N SER A 421 -18.04 -3.72 -19.48
CA SER A 421 -17.17 -3.19 -20.54
C SER A 421 -15.70 -3.12 -20.10
N ASP A 422 -14.79 -3.08 -21.08
CA ASP A 422 -13.32 -2.97 -20.92
C ASP A 422 -12.82 -1.64 -20.32
N SER A 423 -13.72 -0.70 -20.00
CA SER A 423 -13.38 0.60 -19.41
C SER A 423 -14.26 0.89 -18.21
N TYR A 424 -13.64 1.32 -17.11
CA TYR A 424 -14.34 1.79 -15.89
C TYR A 424 -15.26 3.02 -16.15
N LYS A 425 -15.22 3.61 -17.35
CA LYS A 425 -16.03 4.76 -17.76
C LYS A 425 -17.37 4.37 -18.42
N SER A 426 -17.62 3.10 -18.68
CA SER A 426 -18.83 2.67 -19.39
C SER A 426 -20.09 2.64 -18.54
N ASP A 427 -21.25 2.73 -19.20
CA ASP A 427 -22.55 2.62 -18.55
C ASP A 427 -22.82 1.19 -18.01
N GLY A 428 -22.29 0.16 -18.68
CA GLY A 428 -22.36 -1.24 -18.21
C GLY A 428 -21.67 -1.45 -16.86
N PHE A 429 -20.45 -0.93 -16.70
CA PHE A 429 -19.72 -0.99 -15.41
C PHE A 429 -20.46 -0.24 -14.30
N ARG A 430 -20.99 0.96 -14.59
CA ARG A 430 -21.75 1.76 -13.61
C ARG A 430 -23.00 1.04 -13.11
N ARG A 431 -23.66 0.28 -13.98
CA ARG A 431 -24.88 -0.47 -13.63
C ARG A 431 -24.57 -1.67 -12.74
N VAL A 432 -23.48 -2.39 -13.02
CA VAL A 432 -22.95 -3.46 -12.16
C VAL A 432 -22.63 -2.93 -10.76
N VAL A 433 -21.97 -1.77 -10.68
CA VAL A 433 -21.60 -1.15 -9.40
C VAL A 433 -22.84 -0.74 -8.57
N ASN A 434 -23.89 -0.22 -9.21
CA ASN A 434 -25.14 0.10 -8.49
C ASN A 434 -25.82 -1.14 -7.92
N ARG A 435 -25.85 -2.23 -8.70
CA ARG A 435 -26.38 -3.53 -8.26
C ARG A 435 -25.58 -4.12 -7.12
N ARG A 436 -24.25 -4.00 -7.17
CA ARG A 436 -23.33 -4.39 -6.09
C ARG A 436 -23.71 -3.74 -4.77
N CYS A 437 -23.91 -2.41 -4.75
CA CYS A 437 -24.31 -1.72 -3.53
C CYS A 437 -25.63 -2.27 -2.93
N SER A 438 -26.63 -2.58 -3.77
CA SER A 438 -27.90 -3.18 -3.29
C SER A 438 -27.73 -4.58 -2.69
N VAL A 439 -26.92 -5.45 -3.32
CA VAL A 439 -26.61 -6.79 -2.79
C VAL A 439 -25.91 -6.67 -1.44
N ILE A 440 -24.92 -5.78 -1.34
CA ILE A 440 -24.15 -5.56 -0.11
C ILE A 440 -25.03 -4.99 1.00
N SER A 441 -25.82 -3.95 0.73
CA SER A 441 -26.79 -3.43 1.72
C SER A 441 -27.73 -4.54 2.22
N THR A 442 -28.30 -5.34 1.31
CA THR A 442 -29.21 -6.44 1.68
C THR A 442 -28.53 -7.43 2.62
N ALA A 443 -27.29 -7.83 2.30
CA ALA A 443 -26.54 -8.80 3.09
C ALA A 443 -26.15 -8.26 4.47
N LEU A 444 -25.71 -6.99 4.54
CA LEU A 444 -25.41 -6.30 5.81
C LEU A 444 -26.67 -6.18 6.70
N ARG A 445 -27.84 -5.86 6.12
CA ARG A 445 -29.13 -5.87 6.84
C ARG A 445 -29.51 -7.26 7.37
N GLY A 446 -29.02 -8.31 6.72
CA GLY A 446 -29.16 -9.70 7.16
C GLY A 446 -28.22 -10.11 8.30
N GLY A 447 -27.32 -9.22 8.75
CA GLY A 447 -26.34 -9.50 9.80
C GLY A 447 -25.08 -10.22 9.32
N LEU A 448 -24.84 -10.26 8.00
CA LEU A 448 -23.66 -10.89 7.40
C LEU A 448 -22.51 -9.90 7.31
N ASN A 449 -21.28 -10.35 7.60
CA ASN A 449 -20.07 -9.56 7.34
C ASN A 449 -19.58 -9.85 5.93
N ILE A 450 -19.34 -8.81 5.14
CA ILE A 450 -19.07 -8.91 3.72
C ILE A 450 -17.63 -8.54 3.42
N LEU A 451 -16.87 -9.50 2.89
CA LEU A 451 -15.64 -9.23 2.16
C LEU A 451 -15.97 -9.07 0.68
N GLN A 452 -16.03 -7.82 0.20
CA GLN A 452 -16.16 -7.53 -1.22
C GLN A 452 -14.80 -7.68 -1.90
N SER A 453 -14.76 -8.38 -3.02
CA SER A 453 -13.59 -8.49 -3.90
C SER A 453 -13.98 -8.30 -5.36
N ASP A 454 -13.22 -7.50 -6.09
CA ASP A 454 -13.27 -7.48 -7.55
C ASP A 454 -12.58 -8.73 -8.12
N LEU A 455 -12.90 -9.08 -9.38
CA LEU A 455 -12.41 -10.29 -10.06
C LEU A 455 -10.92 -10.24 -10.44
N ASP A 456 -10.34 -9.05 -10.43
CA ASP A 456 -8.92 -8.81 -10.72
C ASP A 456 -8.08 -8.77 -9.42
N VAL A 457 -8.55 -9.42 -8.37
CA VAL A 457 -7.82 -9.66 -7.13
C VAL A 457 -7.35 -11.11 -7.08
N ILE A 458 -6.05 -11.33 -6.92
CA ILE A 458 -5.51 -12.64 -6.56
C ILE A 458 -5.44 -12.72 -5.05
N TRP A 459 -6.07 -13.74 -4.46
CA TRP A 459 -5.94 -14.06 -3.04
C TRP A 459 -4.78 -15.04 -2.85
N VAL A 460 -3.75 -14.61 -2.11
CA VAL A 460 -2.57 -15.43 -1.79
C VAL A 460 -2.81 -16.21 -0.50
N LYS A 461 -3.61 -15.66 0.42
CA LYS A 461 -3.92 -16.25 1.73
C LYS A 461 -5.36 -15.95 2.13
N ASN A 462 -5.94 -16.78 2.98
CA ASN A 462 -7.23 -16.49 3.60
C ASN A 462 -7.14 -15.19 4.43
N PRO A 463 -7.90 -14.13 4.11
CA PRO A 463 -7.81 -12.85 4.79
C PRO A 463 -8.73 -12.75 6.01
N PHE A 464 -9.67 -13.67 6.23
CA PHE A 464 -10.63 -13.57 7.32
C PHE A 464 -10.01 -13.49 8.73
N PRO A 465 -8.90 -14.19 9.04
CA PRO A 465 -8.20 -14.00 10.31
C PRO A 465 -7.74 -12.56 10.57
N TYR A 466 -7.38 -11.80 9.52
CA TYR A 466 -6.95 -10.41 9.64
C TYR A 466 -8.07 -9.48 10.14
N PHE A 467 -9.33 -9.78 9.80
CA PHE A 467 -10.51 -8.97 10.14
C PHE A 467 -11.09 -9.28 11.53
N PHE A 468 -10.42 -10.11 12.35
CA PHE A 468 -10.96 -10.58 13.63
C PHE A 468 -10.99 -9.50 14.74
N ASN A 469 -10.34 -8.35 14.54
CA ASN A 469 -10.35 -7.24 15.49
C ASN A 469 -11.64 -6.40 15.37
N GLY A 470 -12.57 -6.64 16.30
CA GLY A 470 -13.95 -6.11 16.34
C GLY A 470 -14.15 -4.61 16.50
N ASP A 471 -13.12 -3.79 16.27
CA ASP A 471 -13.21 -2.34 16.47
C ASP A 471 -13.72 -1.60 15.23
N TYR A 472 -13.46 -2.07 14.01
CA TYR A 472 -13.85 -1.37 12.77
C TYR A 472 -15.11 -1.96 12.13
N GLU A 473 -16.07 -1.11 11.73
CA GLU A 473 -17.25 -1.50 10.94
C GLU A 473 -16.92 -1.63 9.46
N TYR A 474 -15.89 -0.92 8.99
CA TYR A 474 -15.50 -0.89 7.59
C TYR A 474 -13.97 -0.86 7.44
N GLU A 475 -13.41 -1.80 6.69
CA GLU A 475 -11.98 -1.87 6.45
C GLU A 475 -11.75 -1.93 4.94
N ILE A 476 -11.16 -0.87 4.38
CA ILE A 476 -11.19 -0.65 2.93
C ILE A 476 -9.80 -0.43 2.36
N GLN A 477 -9.54 -0.99 1.18
CA GLN A 477 -8.26 -0.82 0.52
C GLN A 477 -8.00 0.64 0.14
N SER A 478 -6.75 1.08 0.26
CA SER A 478 -6.30 2.36 -0.28
C SER A 478 -6.32 2.35 -1.81
N ASP A 479 -6.91 3.38 -2.41
CA ASP A 479 -6.72 3.69 -3.83
C ASP A 479 -5.55 4.66 -4.07
N GLY A 480 -4.80 5.02 -3.02
CA GLY A 480 -3.65 5.91 -3.11
C GLY A 480 -2.42 5.26 -3.74
N ARG A 481 -1.63 6.04 -4.48
CA ARG A 481 -0.34 5.64 -5.08
C ARG A 481 0.79 5.56 -4.04
N ARG A 482 0.70 6.37 -2.98
CA ARG A 482 1.74 6.52 -1.96
C ARG A 482 1.64 5.56 -0.77
N GLY A 483 0.52 4.86 -0.62
CA GLY A 483 0.23 4.00 0.52
C GLY A 483 -1.02 4.49 1.26
N PHE A 484 -0.90 4.75 2.56
CA PHE A 484 -2.04 5.04 3.45
C PHE A 484 -2.74 6.37 3.17
N THR A 485 -2.00 7.43 2.83
CA THR A 485 -2.57 8.77 2.59
C THR A 485 -2.01 9.36 1.30
N GLU A 486 -2.88 9.91 0.46
CA GLU A 486 -2.53 10.71 -0.72
C GLU A 486 -3.41 11.96 -0.71
N ARG A 487 -2.81 13.15 -0.71
CA ARG A 487 -3.54 14.42 -0.79
C ARG A 487 -3.63 14.82 -2.26
N ASP A 488 -4.84 14.85 -2.82
CA ASP A 488 -5.07 15.51 -4.10
C ASP A 488 -5.49 16.98 -3.84
N PRO A 489 -4.72 17.99 -4.28
CA PRO A 489 -5.11 19.39 -4.13
C PRO A 489 -6.31 19.77 -4.99
N ALA A 490 -6.64 19.00 -6.04
CA ALA A 490 -7.88 19.16 -6.80
C ALA A 490 -9.07 18.45 -6.13
N ALA A 491 -8.82 17.57 -5.16
CA ALA A 491 -9.80 16.78 -4.44
C ALA A 491 -9.32 16.57 -2.99
N PRO A 492 -9.61 17.51 -2.06
CA PRO A 492 -8.95 17.64 -0.75
C PRO A 492 -9.29 16.52 0.28
N PHE A 493 -9.64 15.33 -0.19
CA PHE A 493 -9.88 14.15 0.61
C PHE A 493 -8.59 13.70 1.32
N ARG A 494 -8.70 13.30 2.59
CA ARG A 494 -7.55 12.81 3.38
C ARG A 494 -7.14 11.39 2.97
N ASP A 495 -8.11 10.55 2.61
CA ASP A 495 -7.93 9.13 2.33
C ASP A 495 -8.68 8.75 1.04
N PHE A 496 -7.94 8.33 0.00
CA PHE A 496 -8.52 7.78 -1.23
C PHE A 496 -8.79 6.29 -1.01
N VAL A 497 -10.07 5.88 -1.05
CA VAL A 497 -10.45 4.48 -0.85
C VAL A 497 -10.84 3.81 -2.17
N ASN A 498 -10.62 2.50 -2.23
CA ASN A 498 -10.96 1.66 -3.37
C ASN A 498 -12.28 0.91 -3.10
N SER A 499 -13.29 1.07 -3.96
CA SER A 499 -14.60 0.43 -3.76
C SER A 499 -14.67 -1.03 -4.24
N GLY A 500 -13.57 -1.57 -4.75
CA GLY A 500 -13.44 -2.95 -5.26
C GLY A 500 -12.96 -3.97 -4.21
N LEU A 501 -12.32 -3.52 -3.13
CA LEU A 501 -11.82 -4.40 -2.08
C LEU A 501 -12.04 -3.81 -0.67
N PHE A 502 -12.91 -4.44 0.10
CA PHE A 502 -13.17 -4.06 1.49
C PHE A 502 -13.83 -5.17 2.31
N TYR A 503 -13.75 -5.04 3.62
CA TYR A 503 -14.50 -5.81 4.60
C TYR A 503 -15.49 -4.91 5.35
N ALA A 504 -16.79 -5.21 5.29
CA ALA A 504 -17.86 -4.47 5.95
C ALA A 504 -18.58 -5.38 6.96
N ARG A 505 -18.72 -4.93 8.20
CA ARG A 505 -19.45 -5.69 9.23
C ARG A 505 -20.95 -5.54 9.05
N GLY A 506 -21.69 -6.63 9.29
CA GLY A 506 -23.15 -6.70 9.19
C GLY A 506 -23.87 -5.97 10.31
N THR A 507 -23.63 -4.66 10.46
CA THR A 507 -24.33 -3.80 11.42
C THR A 507 -25.46 -3.03 10.71
N PRO A 508 -26.56 -2.70 11.42
CA PRO A 508 -27.61 -1.86 10.86
C PRO A 508 -27.06 -0.50 10.36
N ARG A 509 -26.10 0.07 11.10
CA ARG A 509 -25.44 1.33 10.75
C ARG A 509 -24.66 1.22 9.43
N MET A 510 -23.93 0.13 9.22
CA MET A 510 -23.20 -0.11 7.97
C MET A 510 -24.15 -0.36 6.79
N ALA A 511 -25.29 -1.03 7.03
CA ALA A 511 -26.34 -1.14 6.03
C ALA A 511 -26.93 0.23 5.65
N ASP A 512 -27.25 1.08 6.65
CA ASP A 512 -27.75 2.44 6.41
C ASP A 512 -26.73 3.29 5.63
N PHE A 513 -25.43 3.09 5.86
CA PHE A 513 -24.36 3.73 5.08
C PHE A 513 -24.43 3.37 3.60
N TYR A 514 -24.63 2.08 3.27
CA TYR A 514 -24.81 1.67 1.87
C TYR A 514 -26.12 2.18 1.28
N ASP A 515 -27.18 2.34 2.05
CA ASP A 515 -28.42 2.93 1.57
C ASP A 515 -28.24 4.42 1.21
N ILE A 516 -27.46 5.16 2.00
CA ILE A 516 -27.04 6.52 1.65
C ILE A 516 -26.26 6.50 0.34
N LEU A 517 -25.26 5.61 0.20
CA LEU A 517 -24.47 5.48 -1.02
C LEU A 517 -25.34 5.18 -2.25
N ILE A 518 -26.26 4.21 -2.14
CA ILE A 518 -27.20 3.83 -3.22
C ILE A 518 -28.01 5.06 -3.66
N ARG A 519 -28.59 5.80 -2.70
CA ARG A 519 -29.36 7.01 -3.01
C ARG A 519 -28.49 8.09 -3.65
N THR A 520 -27.30 8.36 -3.09
CA THR A 520 -26.38 9.36 -3.62
C THR A 520 -25.95 9.02 -5.06
N VAL A 521 -25.70 7.74 -5.35
CA VAL A 521 -25.37 7.31 -6.72
C VAL A 521 -26.58 7.43 -7.65
N ALA A 522 -27.79 7.12 -7.20
CA ALA A 522 -29.02 7.28 -7.98
C ALA A 522 -29.31 8.77 -8.30
N GLU A 523 -29.04 9.68 -7.36
CA GLU A 523 -29.16 11.14 -7.53
C GLU A 523 -28.03 11.73 -8.38
N ASN A 524 -26.90 11.02 -8.47
CA ASN A 524 -25.71 11.43 -9.22
C ASN A 524 -25.30 10.34 -10.23
N PRO A 525 -26.12 10.05 -11.27
CA PRO A 525 -25.62 9.38 -12.47
C PRO A 525 -24.48 10.26 -13.04
N HIS A 526 -23.69 9.91 -14.02
CA HIS A 526 -22.51 10.70 -14.44
C HIS A 526 -21.34 10.79 -13.42
N ARG A 527 -21.56 10.75 -12.09
CA ARG A 527 -20.47 10.64 -11.11
C ARG A 527 -20.11 9.18 -10.86
N ARG A 528 -18.83 8.93 -10.55
CA ARG A 528 -18.32 7.60 -10.22
C ARG A 528 -18.70 7.24 -8.78
N GLU A 529 -19.18 6.01 -8.56
CA GLU A 529 -19.54 5.51 -7.23
C GLU A 529 -18.37 5.62 -6.23
N GLN A 530 -17.15 5.20 -6.58
CA GLN A 530 -15.99 5.34 -5.68
C GLN A 530 -15.73 6.80 -5.25
N HIS A 531 -15.98 7.79 -6.12
CA HIS A 531 -15.86 9.20 -5.74
C HIS A 531 -16.96 9.62 -4.74
N LEU A 532 -18.16 9.08 -4.91
CA LEU A 532 -19.27 9.30 -4.01
C LEU A 532 -19.01 8.60 -2.67
N LEU A 533 -18.47 7.37 -2.68
CA LEU A 533 -17.98 6.66 -1.50
C LEU A 533 -16.96 7.48 -0.71
N ASN A 534 -15.94 8.03 -1.39
CA ASN A 534 -14.96 8.93 -0.76
C ASN A 534 -15.65 10.16 -0.12
N THR A 535 -16.66 10.72 -0.78
CA THR A 535 -17.41 11.88 -0.28
C THR A 535 -18.18 11.51 0.99
N ILE A 536 -18.96 10.43 0.98
CA ILE A 536 -19.77 10.02 2.14
C ILE A 536 -18.92 9.51 3.31
N LEU A 537 -17.75 8.89 3.05
CA LEU A 537 -16.79 8.52 4.09
C LEU A 537 -16.12 9.74 4.71
N GLN A 538 -15.88 10.80 3.93
CA GLN A 538 -15.32 12.04 4.46
C GLN A 538 -16.34 12.80 5.32
N GLU A 539 -17.59 12.85 4.87
CA GLU A 539 -18.69 13.44 5.63
C GLU A 539 -19.00 12.63 6.89
N ASN A 540 -18.89 11.29 6.78
CA ASN A 540 -19.11 10.29 7.82
C ASN A 540 -20.31 10.58 8.74
N VAL A 541 -21.45 10.94 8.15
CA VAL A 541 -22.65 11.37 8.91
C VAL A 541 -23.15 10.30 9.89
N LEU A 542 -22.93 9.01 9.57
CA LEU A 542 -23.29 7.88 10.41
C LEU A 542 -22.20 7.48 11.42
N ARG A 543 -21.04 8.15 11.42
CA ARG A 543 -19.89 7.86 12.29
C ARG A 543 -19.42 6.41 12.17
N ILE A 544 -19.37 5.90 10.94
CA ILE A 544 -18.78 4.59 10.64
C ILE A 544 -17.34 4.60 11.10
N HIS A 545 -16.97 3.65 11.98
CA HIS A 545 -15.59 3.46 12.35
C HIS A 545 -14.90 2.65 11.25
N TYR A 546 -14.01 3.29 10.50
CA TYR A 546 -13.32 2.65 9.39
C TYR A 546 -11.80 2.80 9.47
N ARG A 547 -11.09 1.88 8.82
CA ARG A 547 -9.65 1.98 8.58
C ARG A 547 -9.28 1.66 7.14
N ILE A 548 -8.14 2.20 6.73
CA ILE A 548 -7.48 1.83 5.48
C ILE A 548 -6.68 0.55 5.72
N LEU A 549 -6.87 -0.44 4.85
CA LEU A 549 -6.09 -1.68 4.87
C LEU A 549 -4.62 -1.36 4.61
N ASP A 550 -3.73 -2.08 5.29
CA ASP A 550 -2.30 -1.91 5.14
C ASP A 550 -1.86 -2.12 3.68
N PRO A 551 -1.32 -1.09 2.98
CA PRO A 551 -0.94 -1.17 1.56
C PRO A 551 0.17 -2.16 1.24
N THR A 552 0.95 -2.60 2.23
CA THR A 552 1.94 -3.68 2.08
C THR A 552 1.30 -5.06 2.12
N LEU A 553 0.17 -5.21 2.83
CA LEU A 553 -0.58 -6.47 2.93
C LEU A 553 -1.72 -6.60 1.92
N PHE A 554 -2.34 -5.47 1.54
CA PHE A 554 -3.45 -5.37 0.59
C PHE A 554 -3.12 -4.35 -0.51
N PRO A 555 -2.02 -4.51 -1.26
CA PRO A 555 -1.60 -3.56 -2.28
C PRO A 555 -2.61 -3.41 -3.41
N ASN A 556 -2.86 -2.17 -3.82
CA ASN A 556 -3.46 -1.89 -5.13
C ASN A 556 -2.43 -2.09 -6.25
N GLY A 557 -2.88 -2.07 -7.49
CA GLY A 557 -2.08 -2.39 -8.67
C GLY A 557 -0.95 -1.40 -8.91
N PHE A 558 -1.13 -0.13 -8.55
CA PHE A 558 -0.02 0.82 -8.59
C PHE A 558 1.04 0.50 -7.52
N GLN A 559 0.62 0.18 -6.30
CA GLN A 559 1.51 -0.17 -5.20
C GLN A 559 2.29 -1.47 -5.49
N TYR A 560 1.63 -2.47 -6.10
CA TYR A 560 2.26 -3.73 -6.47
C TYR A 560 3.14 -3.60 -7.74
N PHE A 561 2.54 -3.30 -8.89
CA PHE A 561 3.21 -3.38 -10.20
C PHE A 561 4.13 -2.19 -10.51
N ALA A 562 3.86 -1.00 -9.96
CA ALA A 562 4.67 0.20 -10.24
C ALA A 562 5.68 0.53 -9.14
N ARG A 563 5.41 0.16 -7.88
CA ARG A 563 6.30 0.46 -6.74
C ARG A 563 6.97 -0.74 -6.11
N ALA A 564 6.54 -1.96 -6.44
CA ALA A 564 6.99 -3.20 -5.81
C ALA A 564 6.93 -3.12 -4.28
N LEU A 565 5.88 -2.51 -3.74
CA LEU A 565 5.81 -2.12 -2.33
C LEU A 565 5.94 -3.33 -1.37
N PRO A 566 5.18 -4.43 -1.54
CA PRO A 566 5.34 -5.61 -0.68
C PRO A 566 6.71 -6.29 -0.85
N THR A 567 7.18 -6.44 -2.09
CA THR A 567 8.48 -7.06 -2.41
C THR A 567 9.64 -6.29 -1.76
N ARG A 568 9.62 -4.95 -1.81
CA ARG A 568 10.62 -4.09 -1.15
C ARG A 568 10.56 -4.18 0.37
N ALA A 569 9.37 -4.38 0.93
CA ALA A 569 9.18 -4.59 2.36
C ALA A 569 9.57 -6.00 2.82
N GLY A 570 9.79 -6.95 1.89
CA GLY A 570 10.04 -8.35 2.21
C GLY A 570 8.81 -9.03 2.81
N VAL A 571 7.61 -8.58 2.44
CA VAL A 571 6.33 -9.06 2.97
C VAL A 571 5.54 -9.73 1.86
N GLU A 572 5.01 -10.92 2.16
CA GLU A 572 4.04 -11.59 1.28
C GLU A 572 2.62 -11.09 1.60
N PRO A 573 1.95 -10.43 0.65
CA PRO A 573 0.64 -9.83 0.89
C PRO A 573 -0.47 -10.91 1.03
N PHE A 574 -1.64 -10.52 1.55
CA PHE A 574 -2.84 -11.36 1.52
C PHE A 574 -3.44 -11.45 0.13
N CYS A 575 -3.33 -10.37 -0.64
CA CYS A 575 -3.85 -10.30 -2.00
C CYS A 575 -3.02 -9.39 -2.91
N ILE A 576 -3.24 -9.51 -4.22
CA ILE A 576 -2.70 -8.62 -5.24
C ILE A 576 -3.88 -8.12 -6.07
N HIS A 577 -4.20 -6.83 -5.98
CA HIS A 577 -5.28 -6.23 -6.76
C HIS A 577 -4.71 -5.61 -8.03
N ASN A 578 -5.18 -6.03 -9.20
CA ASN A 578 -4.69 -5.58 -10.52
C ASN A 578 -5.53 -4.45 -11.12
N ASN A 579 -5.90 -3.49 -10.27
CA ASN A 579 -6.48 -2.22 -10.70
C ASN A 579 -5.37 -1.25 -11.19
N TRP A 580 -5.73 0.01 -11.46
CA TRP A 580 -4.83 1.03 -12.05
C TRP A 580 -4.36 0.74 -13.48
N VAL A 581 -5.06 -0.15 -14.19
CA VAL A 581 -4.94 -0.39 -15.63
C VAL A 581 -6.31 -0.53 -16.28
N ASP A 582 -6.37 -0.21 -17.57
CA ASP A 582 -7.53 -0.42 -18.43
C ASP A 582 -7.32 -1.69 -19.27
N GLY A 583 -8.43 -2.34 -19.66
CA GLY A 583 -8.42 -3.48 -20.59
C GLY A 583 -8.12 -4.84 -19.95
N LYS A 584 -8.86 -5.88 -20.38
CA LYS A 584 -8.69 -7.26 -19.90
C LYS A 584 -7.30 -7.83 -20.21
N PHE A 585 -6.78 -7.60 -21.42
CA PHE A 585 -5.52 -8.18 -21.87
C PHE A 585 -4.32 -7.70 -21.05
N THR A 586 -4.31 -6.42 -20.65
CA THR A 586 -3.27 -5.89 -19.75
C THR A 586 -3.32 -6.56 -18.37
N LYS A 587 -4.52 -6.89 -17.88
CA LYS A 587 -4.67 -7.60 -16.60
C LYS A 587 -4.15 -9.04 -16.68
N GLU A 588 -4.50 -9.75 -17.75
CA GLU A 588 -4.00 -11.10 -18.01
C GLU A 588 -2.46 -11.11 -18.11
N TYR A 589 -1.89 -10.19 -18.88
CA TYR A 589 -0.44 -10.04 -19.03
C TYR A 589 0.25 -9.86 -17.68
N ARG A 590 -0.24 -8.93 -16.86
CA ARG A 590 0.34 -8.69 -15.54
C ARG A 590 0.29 -9.92 -14.63
N PHE A 591 -0.77 -10.72 -14.72
CA PHE A 591 -0.87 -11.98 -13.99
C PHE A 591 0.05 -13.07 -14.54
N ARG A 592 0.18 -13.20 -15.87
CA ARG A 592 1.16 -14.08 -16.50
C ARG A 592 2.60 -13.70 -16.13
N GLU A 593 2.91 -12.41 -16.12
CA GLU A 593 4.24 -11.85 -15.81
C GLU A 593 4.68 -12.15 -14.36
N ILE A 594 3.75 -12.39 -13.45
CA ILE A 594 4.04 -12.77 -12.06
C ILE A 594 3.74 -14.25 -11.76
N GLY A 595 3.40 -15.04 -12.78
CA GLY A 595 3.13 -16.48 -12.63
C GLY A 595 1.81 -16.80 -11.92
N MET A 596 0.84 -15.90 -11.94
CA MET A 596 -0.46 -16.06 -11.28
C MET A 596 -1.63 -16.03 -12.28
N TRP A 597 -1.39 -16.59 -13.47
CA TRP A 597 -2.40 -16.83 -14.49
C TRP A 597 -2.48 -18.32 -14.79
N THR A 598 -3.68 -18.89 -14.71
CA THR A 598 -3.90 -20.34 -14.77
C THR A 598 -4.78 -20.80 -15.93
N GLN A 599 -5.15 -19.87 -16.82
CA GLN A 599 -6.12 -20.11 -17.89
C GLN A 599 -5.47 -20.34 -19.26
N ASP A 600 -4.14 -20.41 -19.31
CA ASP A 600 -3.43 -20.69 -20.55
C ASP A 600 -3.59 -22.17 -20.93
N PRO A 601 -3.91 -22.46 -22.21
CA PRO A 601 -4.07 -23.84 -22.66
C PRO A 601 -2.69 -24.52 -22.83
N PRO A 602 -2.61 -25.86 -22.88
CA PRO A 602 -1.33 -26.57 -22.97
C PRO A 602 -0.44 -26.13 -24.15
N GLU A 603 -1.04 -25.77 -25.28
CA GLU A 603 -0.34 -25.28 -26.48
C GLU A 603 0.39 -23.95 -26.25
N TYR A 604 0.04 -23.21 -25.18
CA TYR A 604 0.73 -21.98 -24.80
C TYR A 604 2.21 -22.23 -24.45
N TYR A 605 2.49 -23.41 -23.86
CA TYR A 605 3.79 -23.85 -23.35
C TYR A 605 4.53 -24.82 -24.29
N ASP A 606 4.03 -25.02 -25.51
CA ASP A 606 4.65 -25.96 -26.46
C ASP A 606 6.04 -25.48 -26.93
N THR A 607 7.04 -26.34 -26.79
CA THR A 607 8.43 -26.12 -27.24
C THR A 607 8.82 -26.97 -28.45
N THR A 608 7.89 -27.77 -28.98
CA THR A 608 8.13 -28.67 -30.12
C THR A 608 7.93 -27.97 -31.45
N GLU A 609 6.86 -27.17 -31.59
CA GLU A 609 6.59 -26.41 -32.82
C GLU A 609 7.12 -24.97 -32.74
N ARG A 610 7.20 -24.40 -31.54
CA ARG A 610 7.64 -23.02 -31.32
C ARG A 610 9.06 -22.94 -30.79
N LYS A 611 9.79 -21.98 -31.34
CA LYS A 611 11.18 -21.68 -30.98
C LYS A 611 11.27 -20.28 -30.39
N TYR A 612 12.12 -20.12 -29.39
CA TYR A 612 12.13 -18.92 -28.54
C TYR A 612 13.46 -18.17 -28.61
N LEU A 613 13.39 -16.86 -28.38
CA LEU A 613 14.53 -15.98 -28.17
C LEU A 613 14.40 -15.32 -26.80
N ALA A 614 15.47 -15.37 -25.99
CA ALA A 614 15.59 -14.62 -24.75
C ALA A 614 16.96 -13.94 -24.65
N PHE A 615 17.12 -13.02 -23.72
CA PHE A 615 18.41 -12.38 -23.46
C PHE A 615 18.57 -12.02 -21.99
N TYR A 616 19.82 -11.89 -21.54
CA TYR A 616 20.09 -11.40 -20.19
C TYR A 616 19.92 -9.88 -20.10
N ASP A 617 19.31 -9.46 -19.01
CA ASP A 617 19.06 -8.05 -18.70
C ASP A 617 20.35 -7.23 -18.61
N PRO A 618 20.30 -5.92 -18.95
CA PRO A 618 21.40 -5.03 -18.64
C PRO A 618 21.66 -5.03 -17.13
N SER A 619 22.94 -4.97 -16.75
CA SER A 619 23.30 -4.81 -15.34
C SER A 619 22.63 -3.56 -14.75
N THR A 620 22.37 -3.55 -13.44
CA THR A 620 21.67 -2.45 -12.76
C THR A 620 22.28 -1.05 -13.07
N PRO A 621 23.61 -0.86 -13.16
CA PRO A 621 24.19 0.42 -13.56
C PRO A 621 23.88 0.87 -15.01
N ASN A 622 23.42 -0.05 -15.86
CA ASN A 622 23.13 0.18 -17.27
C ASN A 622 21.63 0.02 -17.61
N ASN A 623 20.77 -0.15 -16.60
CA ASN A 623 19.34 -0.42 -16.77
C ASN A 623 18.50 0.82 -17.13
N GLY A 624 19.11 1.89 -17.64
CA GLY A 624 18.38 3.08 -18.07
C GLY A 624 17.29 2.76 -19.10
N TRP A 625 16.15 3.43 -19.03
CA TRP A 625 15.00 3.16 -19.92
C TRP A 625 15.37 3.14 -21.40
N ASN A 626 16.23 4.06 -21.85
CA ASN A 626 16.72 4.08 -23.23
C ASN A 626 17.45 2.80 -23.64
N ASN A 627 18.22 2.21 -22.71
CA ASN A 627 18.96 0.98 -22.95
C ASN A 627 18.02 -0.23 -22.94
N GLN A 628 17.06 -0.27 -22.03
CA GLN A 628 16.01 -1.29 -22.01
C GLN A 628 15.21 -1.29 -23.32
N ARG A 629 14.75 -0.11 -23.75
CA ARG A 629 14.02 0.06 -25.02
C ARG A 629 14.87 -0.31 -26.24
N ASN A 630 16.15 0.07 -26.28
CA ASN A 630 17.03 -0.31 -27.38
C ASN A 630 17.25 -1.83 -27.43
N SER A 631 17.39 -2.47 -26.27
CA SER A 631 17.47 -3.93 -26.17
C SER A 631 16.21 -4.60 -26.69
N LEU A 632 15.02 -4.09 -26.31
CA LEU A 632 13.74 -4.58 -26.82
C LEU A 632 13.63 -4.45 -28.35
N ARG A 633 14.01 -3.29 -28.92
CA ARG A 633 14.02 -3.08 -30.38
C ARG A 633 14.90 -4.10 -31.11
N ALA A 634 16.13 -4.28 -30.62
CA ALA A 634 17.07 -5.23 -31.22
C ALA A 634 16.58 -6.68 -31.07
N ALA A 635 16.03 -7.03 -29.91
CA ALA A 635 15.49 -8.36 -29.66
C ALA A 635 14.28 -8.67 -30.57
N LEU A 636 13.37 -7.70 -30.77
CA LEU A 636 12.25 -7.84 -31.71
C LEU A 636 12.74 -8.06 -33.15
N ALA A 637 13.80 -7.35 -33.56
CA ALA A 637 14.38 -7.53 -34.89
C ALA A 637 15.01 -8.92 -35.05
N ILE A 638 15.84 -9.34 -34.07
CA ILE A 638 16.50 -10.64 -34.08
C ILE A 638 15.46 -11.77 -34.02
N ALA A 639 14.42 -11.64 -33.20
CA ALA A 639 13.30 -12.59 -33.13
C ALA A 639 12.62 -12.73 -34.48
N LYS A 640 12.34 -11.61 -35.16
CA LYS A 640 11.76 -11.60 -36.51
C LYS A 640 12.67 -12.26 -37.55
N ILE A 641 13.97 -11.94 -37.54
CA ILE A 641 14.95 -12.51 -38.47
C ILE A 641 15.06 -14.03 -38.30
N LEU A 642 15.04 -14.50 -37.06
CA LEU A 642 15.21 -15.91 -36.73
C LEU A 642 13.90 -16.70 -36.73
N GLY A 643 12.75 -16.05 -36.93
CA GLY A 643 11.43 -16.69 -36.88
C GLY A 643 11.09 -17.26 -35.49
N ARG A 644 11.36 -16.50 -34.42
CA ARG A 644 11.23 -16.94 -33.03
C ARG A 644 10.28 -16.07 -32.22
N THR A 645 9.57 -16.68 -31.28
CA THR A 645 8.79 -15.98 -30.26
C THR A 645 9.73 -15.32 -29.26
N LEU A 646 9.58 -14.01 -29.03
CA LEU A 646 10.41 -13.27 -28.08
C LEU A 646 9.91 -13.49 -26.65
N ILE A 647 10.77 -13.95 -25.75
CA ILE A 647 10.49 -13.88 -24.31
C ILE A 647 10.97 -12.52 -23.80
N LEU A 648 10.05 -11.74 -23.23
CA LEU A 648 10.32 -10.38 -22.78
C LEU A 648 11.31 -10.38 -21.59
N PRO A 649 12.19 -9.37 -21.50
CA PRO A 649 13.05 -9.18 -20.34
C PRO A 649 12.25 -8.62 -19.16
N HIS A 650 12.88 -8.55 -17.99
CA HIS A 650 12.39 -7.68 -16.93
C HIS A 650 12.61 -6.21 -17.27
N PHE A 651 11.64 -5.38 -16.92
CA PHE A 651 11.77 -3.92 -17.00
C PHE A 651 12.03 -3.33 -15.63
N TYR A 652 12.71 -2.19 -15.57
CA TYR A 652 13.06 -1.52 -14.33
C TYR A 652 12.54 -0.09 -14.31
N SER A 653 12.01 0.36 -13.18
CA SER A 653 11.40 1.70 -13.04
C SER A 653 12.41 2.81 -12.77
N HIS A 654 13.54 2.51 -12.12
CA HIS A 654 14.54 3.49 -11.69
C HIS A 654 15.97 3.10 -12.12
N HIS A 655 16.75 4.09 -12.55
CA HIS A 655 18.13 3.88 -12.98
C HIS A 655 19.03 3.50 -11.79
N GLY A 656 19.84 2.46 -11.94
CA GLY A 656 20.74 2.01 -10.87
C GLY A 656 20.03 1.33 -9.70
N LYS A 657 18.73 1.03 -9.80
CA LYS A 657 17.92 0.32 -8.80
C LYS A 657 17.30 -0.94 -9.40
N SER A 658 17.15 -1.99 -8.58
CA SER A 658 16.57 -3.28 -8.98
C SER A 658 15.06 -3.34 -8.66
N VAL A 659 14.30 -2.38 -9.17
CA VAL A 659 12.83 -2.35 -8.98
C VAL A 659 12.16 -2.76 -10.28
N VAL A 660 11.76 -4.03 -10.34
CA VAL A 660 11.13 -4.65 -11.50
C VAL A 660 9.71 -4.10 -11.69
N VAL A 661 9.35 -3.84 -12.94
CA VAL A 661 8.01 -3.42 -13.38
C VAL A 661 7.66 -4.16 -14.65
N THR A 662 6.37 -4.16 -14.99
CA THR A 662 5.81 -4.77 -16.19
C THR A 662 5.96 -3.86 -17.41
N LEU A 663 5.81 -4.41 -18.62
CA LEU A 663 5.94 -3.66 -19.88
C LEU A 663 5.02 -2.44 -19.95
N ASP A 664 3.78 -2.58 -19.45
CA ASP A 664 2.74 -1.55 -19.47
C ASP A 664 3.09 -0.30 -18.63
N TYR A 665 4.12 -0.41 -17.77
CA TYR A 665 4.65 0.74 -17.04
C TYR A 665 5.21 1.83 -17.97
N PHE A 666 5.79 1.43 -19.11
CA PHE A 666 6.39 2.34 -20.09
C PHE A 666 5.63 2.40 -21.41
N LEU A 667 5.03 1.30 -21.85
CA LEU A 667 4.43 1.17 -23.18
C LEU A 667 2.92 0.92 -23.10
N ASP A 668 2.24 1.26 -24.18
CA ASP A 668 0.84 0.90 -24.38
C ASP A 668 0.76 -0.59 -24.74
N TYR A 669 0.35 -1.43 -23.79
CA TYR A 669 0.38 -2.89 -23.92
C TYR A 669 -0.54 -3.39 -25.04
N ASP A 670 -1.74 -2.85 -25.18
CA ASP A 670 -2.68 -3.28 -26.23
C ASP A 670 -2.11 -2.96 -27.61
N THR A 671 -1.49 -1.79 -27.77
CA THR A 671 -0.81 -1.42 -29.02
C THR A 671 0.40 -2.32 -29.28
N PHE A 672 1.18 -2.63 -28.25
CA PHE A 672 2.35 -3.51 -28.35
C PHE A 672 1.95 -4.92 -28.79
N SER A 673 1.01 -5.54 -28.08
CA SER A 673 0.58 -6.92 -28.33
C SER A 673 -0.09 -7.09 -29.70
N ALA A 674 -0.85 -6.09 -30.15
CA ALA A 674 -1.42 -6.08 -31.50
C ALA A 674 -0.34 -5.96 -32.60
N THR A 675 0.75 -5.23 -32.34
CA THR A 675 1.84 -5.02 -33.31
C THR A 675 2.84 -6.18 -33.33
N PHE A 676 3.11 -6.77 -32.16
CA PHE A 676 4.05 -7.86 -31.95
C PHE A 676 3.34 -9.00 -31.20
N PRO A 677 2.55 -9.84 -31.87
CA PRO A 677 1.77 -10.90 -31.21
C PRO A 677 2.63 -12.09 -30.75
N ASP A 678 3.81 -12.29 -31.36
CA ASP A 678 4.68 -13.43 -31.10
C ASP A 678 5.66 -13.17 -29.94
N PHE A 679 5.13 -13.05 -28.73
CA PHE A 679 5.94 -12.92 -27.51
C PHE A 679 5.42 -13.78 -26.34
N ARG A 680 6.23 -13.84 -25.28
CA ARG A 680 5.90 -14.40 -23.97
C ARG A 680 6.42 -13.50 -22.85
N GLU A 681 5.78 -13.57 -21.70
CA GLU A 681 6.13 -12.86 -20.46
C GLU A 681 7.49 -13.32 -19.90
N SER A 682 8.13 -12.50 -19.06
CA SER A 682 9.45 -12.87 -18.49
C SER A 682 9.36 -14.17 -17.69
N TYR A 683 8.30 -14.35 -16.89
CA TYR A 683 8.06 -15.55 -16.09
C TYR A 683 7.98 -16.85 -16.92
N PHE A 684 7.57 -16.76 -18.19
CA PHE A 684 7.53 -17.92 -19.08
C PHE A 684 8.90 -18.59 -19.22
N LEU A 685 9.98 -17.79 -19.22
CA LEU A 685 11.34 -18.32 -19.34
C LEU A 685 11.67 -19.28 -18.20
N ASP A 686 11.36 -18.88 -16.96
CA ASP A 686 11.69 -19.65 -15.77
C ASP A 686 10.80 -20.90 -15.63
N LEU A 687 9.55 -20.81 -16.12
CA LEU A 687 8.61 -21.92 -16.10
C LEU A 687 8.93 -22.99 -17.15
N VAL A 688 9.25 -22.58 -18.39
CA VAL A 688 9.41 -23.50 -19.53
C VAL A 688 10.86 -23.91 -19.77
N PHE A 689 11.81 -23.05 -19.40
CA PHE A 689 13.25 -23.30 -19.54
C PHE A 689 14.00 -23.10 -18.20
N PRO A 690 13.69 -23.90 -17.16
CA PRO A 690 14.27 -23.75 -15.83
C PRO A 690 15.77 -24.07 -15.78
N ASP A 691 16.26 -24.89 -16.70
CA ASP A 691 17.66 -25.28 -16.77
C ASP A 691 18.52 -24.21 -17.47
N PRO A 692 19.79 -24.01 -17.05
CA PRO A 692 20.71 -23.15 -17.77
C PRO A 692 20.85 -23.60 -19.24
N PRO A 693 20.95 -22.65 -20.20
CA PRO A 693 21.13 -23.04 -21.59
C PRO A 693 22.47 -23.75 -21.78
N GLU A 694 22.55 -24.66 -22.76
CA GLU A 694 23.81 -25.33 -23.10
C GLU A 694 24.91 -24.34 -23.50
N ARG A 695 24.53 -23.19 -24.06
CA ARG A 695 25.42 -22.14 -24.53
C ARG A 695 24.71 -20.79 -24.55
N ILE A 696 25.51 -19.73 -24.45
CA ILE A 696 25.05 -18.35 -24.54
C ILE A 696 25.64 -17.71 -25.79
N PHE A 697 24.79 -17.04 -26.57
CA PHE A 697 25.21 -16.39 -27.80
C PHE A 697 25.59 -14.94 -27.54
N HIS A 698 26.82 -14.57 -27.89
CA HIS A 698 27.36 -13.25 -27.71
C HIS A 698 27.65 -12.57 -29.05
N ILE A 699 26.94 -11.48 -29.32
CA ILE A 699 27.30 -10.59 -30.44
C ILE A 699 28.27 -9.54 -29.89
N ASP A 700 29.53 -9.63 -30.27
CA ASP A 700 30.60 -8.69 -29.92
C ASP A 700 30.49 -7.43 -30.79
N ILE A 701 30.37 -6.28 -30.12
CA ILE A 701 30.27 -4.93 -30.69
C ILE A 701 31.42 -4.02 -30.24
N GLY A 702 32.52 -4.60 -29.74
CA GLY A 702 33.64 -3.88 -29.16
C GLY A 702 33.53 -3.75 -27.63
N PRO A 703 34.17 -2.73 -27.01
CA PRO A 703 34.22 -2.56 -25.57
C PRO A 703 32.85 -2.18 -24.98
N SER A 704 31.97 -3.18 -24.87
CA SER A 704 30.70 -3.10 -24.14
C SER A 704 30.78 -4.01 -22.91
N SER A 705 30.18 -3.58 -21.81
CA SER A 705 30.09 -4.43 -20.63
C SER A 705 29.11 -5.58 -20.90
N LEU A 706 29.63 -6.81 -20.84
CA LEU A 706 28.79 -7.99 -20.68
C LEU A 706 28.05 -7.87 -19.34
N GLY A 707 26.76 -8.23 -19.33
CA GLY A 707 26.03 -8.42 -18.08
C GLY A 707 26.64 -9.54 -17.23
N PRO A 708 26.20 -9.72 -15.98
CA PRO A 708 26.62 -10.86 -15.17
C PRO A 708 26.08 -12.16 -15.78
N LEU A 709 26.90 -12.83 -16.60
CA LEU A 709 26.56 -14.12 -17.20
C LEU A 709 26.74 -15.25 -16.18
N PRO A 710 25.95 -16.34 -16.27
CA PRO A 710 26.14 -17.51 -15.43
C PRO A 710 27.54 -18.11 -15.64
N LYS A 711 28.16 -18.54 -14.55
CA LYS A 711 29.48 -19.18 -14.58
C LYS A 711 29.35 -20.59 -15.14
N GLY A 712 30.28 -20.98 -16.01
CA GLY A 712 30.38 -22.35 -16.53
C GLY A 712 29.55 -22.64 -17.78
N VAL A 713 28.77 -21.68 -18.28
CA VAL A 713 28.07 -21.81 -19.57
C VAL A 713 28.97 -21.28 -20.70
N PRO A 714 29.25 -22.08 -21.76
CA PRO A 714 30.04 -21.65 -22.91
C PRO A 714 29.44 -20.44 -23.64
N LEU A 715 30.31 -19.54 -24.13
CA LEU A 715 29.91 -18.44 -25.01
C LEU A 715 30.22 -18.78 -26.47
N VAL A 716 29.22 -18.65 -27.34
CA VAL A 716 29.40 -18.63 -28.80
C VAL A 716 29.46 -17.17 -29.24
N THR A 717 30.62 -16.72 -29.71
CA THR A 717 30.85 -15.30 -30.03
C THR A 717 30.83 -15.04 -31.53
N PHE A 718 30.04 -14.05 -31.93
CA PHE A 718 30.00 -13.49 -33.29
C PHE A 718 30.50 -12.06 -33.27
N LYS A 719 31.28 -11.65 -34.27
CA LYS A 719 31.83 -10.29 -34.34
C LYS A 719 31.09 -9.45 -35.38
N ALA A 720 30.37 -8.42 -34.93
CA ALA A 720 29.61 -7.56 -35.82
C ALA A 720 30.50 -6.59 -36.61
N LYS A 721 30.29 -6.52 -37.93
CA LYS A 721 30.97 -5.54 -38.80
C LYS A 721 30.58 -4.11 -38.48
N GLY A 722 29.37 -3.90 -37.97
CA GLY A 722 28.88 -2.58 -37.55
C GLY A 722 29.51 -2.06 -36.25
N GLU A 723 30.36 -2.86 -35.58
CA GLU A 723 30.90 -2.58 -34.24
C GLU A 723 29.77 -2.18 -33.28
N TYR A 724 29.90 -1.04 -32.59
CA TYR A 724 28.93 -0.52 -31.61
C TYR A 724 27.51 -0.29 -32.15
N ARG A 725 27.32 -0.34 -33.48
CA ARG A 725 26.00 -0.26 -34.14
C ARG A 725 25.26 -1.59 -34.16
N GLY A 726 25.95 -2.71 -33.99
CA GLY A 726 25.37 -4.05 -34.06
C GLY A 726 25.47 -4.69 -35.43
N ALA A 727 24.88 -5.87 -35.56
CA ALA A 727 24.90 -6.70 -36.77
C ALA A 727 23.74 -6.39 -37.71
N THR A 728 23.94 -6.66 -38.99
CA THR A 728 22.87 -6.68 -40.01
C THR A 728 22.05 -7.96 -39.94
N ASP A 729 20.85 -7.94 -40.52
CA ASP A 729 20.01 -9.12 -40.76
C ASP A 729 20.79 -10.29 -41.40
N ARG A 730 21.54 -10.03 -42.47
CA ARG A 730 22.34 -11.05 -43.18
C ARG A 730 23.43 -11.68 -42.32
N GLU A 731 24.06 -10.89 -41.44
CA GLU A 731 25.04 -11.41 -40.49
C GLU A 731 24.37 -12.35 -39.49
N ILE A 732 23.24 -11.94 -38.93
CA ILE A 732 22.48 -12.73 -37.96
C ILE A 732 21.98 -14.04 -38.59
N GLU A 733 21.38 -14.00 -39.78
CA GLU A 733 20.93 -15.21 -40.49
C GLU A 733 22.07 -16.22 -40.69
N SER A 734 23.23 -15.73 -41.16
CA SER A 734 24.41 -16.56 -41.42
C SER A 734 24.97 -17.19 -40.14
N TRP A 735 25.08 -16.42 -39.05
CA TRP A 735 25.63 -16.89 -37.79
C TRP A 735 24.73 -17.90 -37.07
N PHE A 736 23.42 -17.72 -37.18
CA PHE A 736 22.44 -18.56 -36.49
C PHE A 736 21.90 -19.73 -37.33
N ALA A 737 22.28 -19.82 -38.62
CA ALA A 737 21.93 -20.95 -39.49
C ALA A 737 22.27 -22.34 -38.88
N PRO A 738 23.42 -22.56 -38.22
CA PRO A 738 23.72 -23.84 -37.57
C PRO A 738 22.90 -24.14 -36.31
N TYR A 739 22.16 -23.15 -35.80
CA TYR A 739 21.43 -23.19 -34.53
C TYR A 739 19.92 -23.03 -34.73
N GLN A 740 19.43 -23.24 -35.96
CA GLN A 740 18.02 -23.06 -36.28
C GLN A 740 17.11 -23.98 -35.46
N ASP A 741 17.58 -25.16 -35.05
CA ASP A 741 16.81 -26.15 -34.29
C ASP A 741 16.90 -26.03 -32.76
N GLU A 742 17.70 -25.09 -32.24
CA GLU A 742 17.74 -24.82 -30.80
C GLU A 742 16.34 -24.36 -30.34
N PRO A 743 15.72 -24.98 -29.31
CA PRO A 743 14.41 -24.55 -28.83
C PRO A 743 14.47 -23.14 -28.22
N LEU A 744 15.61 -22.80 -27.59
CA LEU A 744 15.87 -21.50 -27.00
C LEU A 744 17.22 -20.95 -27.46
N ILE A 745 17.22 -19.76 -28.06
CA ILE A 745 18.43 -18.95 -28.22
C ILE A 745 18.49 -17.94 -27.07
N ARG A 746 19.52 -18.04 -26.24
CA ARG A 746 19.75 -17.09 -25.14
C ARG A 746 20.94 -16.18 -25.45
N LEU A 747 20.66 -14.90 -25.71
CA LEU A 747 21.69 -13.89 -25.98
C LEU A 747 22.30 -13.39 -24.66
N SER A 748 23.61 -13.09 -24.67
CA SER A 748 24.29 -12.44 -23.54
C SER A 748 23.74 -11.04 -23.22
N SER A 749 23.17 -10.38 -24.23
CA SER A 749 22.50 -9.08 -24.17
C SER A 749 21.89 -8.79 -25.55
N ALA A 750 20.81 -8.02 -25.61
CA ALA A 750 20.28 -7.47 -26.86
C ALA A 750 20.68 -6.00 -27.11
N PHE A 751 21.26 -5.31 -26.12
CA PHE A 751 21.59 -3.89 -26.22
C PHE A 751 22.55 -3.63 -27.39
N ARG A 752 22.11 -2.83 -28.38
CA ARG A 752 22.85 -2.49 -29.60
C ARG A 752 23.37 -3.70 -30.41
N ARG A 753 22.69 -4.85 -30.36
CA ARG A 753 23.13 -6.05 -31.09
C ARG A 753 22.62 -6.15 -32.52
N PHE A 754 21.63 -5.32 -32.87
CA PHE A 754 21.09 -5.20 -34.21
C PHE A 754 21.26 -3.77 -34.71
N HIS A 755 21.69 -3.64 -35.97
CA HIS A 755 21.86 -2.36 -36.66
C HIS A 755 20.66 -2.06 -37.56
N LYS A 756 20.48 -2.83 -38.64
CA LYS A 756 19.43 -2.59 -39.63
C LYS A 756 19.19 -3.80 -40.53
N PHE A 757 18.03 -3.80 -41.19
CA PHE A 757 17.81 -4.65 -42.35
C PHE A 757 18.56 -4.08 -43.55
N VAL A 758 19.24 -4.92 -44.32
CA VAL A 758 20.03 -4.46 -45.47
C VAL A 758 19.13 -3.94 -46.58
N ASP A 759 17.93 -4.51 -46.74
CA ASP A 759 16.91 -3.97 -47.64
C ASP A 759 16.27 -2.70 -47.04
N PRO A 760 16.38 -1.53 -47.70
CA PRO A 760 15.78 -0.29 -47.20
C PRO A 760 14.27 -0.34 -47.03
N VAL A 761 13.55 -1.11 -47.86
CA VAL A 761 12.09 -1.22 -47.78
C VAL A 761 11.70 -2.00 -46.53
N GLN A 762 12.32 -3.16 -46.30
CA GLN A 762 12.16 -3.94 -45.08
C GLN A 762 12.59 -3.17 -43.83
N ASN A 763 13.70 -2.44 -43.89
CA ASN A 763 14.17 -1.62 -42.76
C ASN A 763 13.16 -0.56 -42.38
N LYS A 764 12.63 0.17 -43.38
CA LYS A 764 11.59 1.17 -43.15
C LYS A 764 10.33 0.53 -42.56
N ALA A 765 9.84 -0.56 -43.16
CA ALA A 765 8.64 -1.24 -42.69
C ALA A 765 8.77 -1.70 -41.23
N PHE A 766 9.95 -2.22 -40.84
CA PHE A 766 10.19 -2.61 -39.46
C PHE A 766 10.29 -1.40 -38.51
N ASN A 767 10.90 -0.30 -38.94
CA ASN A 767 10.93 0.94 -38.17
C ASN A 767 9.52 1.53 -37.97
N ASP A 768 8.64 1.46 -38.98
CA ASP A 768 7.24 1.86 -38.86
C ASP A 768 6.50 0.98 -37.82
N LEU A 769 6.76 -0.33 -37.80
CA LEU A 769 6.24 -1.24 -36.76
C LEU A 769 6.76 -0.86 -35.36
N LEU A 770 8.06 -0.58 -35.20
CA LEU A 770 8.62 -0.15 -33.93
C LEU A 770 8.01 1.17 -33.44
N TYR A 771 7.72 2.10 -34.34
CA TYR A 771 7.07 3.36 -33.97
C TYR A 771 5.65 3.13 -33.44
N THR A 772 4.87 2.26 -34.09
CA THR A 772 3.51 1.90 -33.67
C THR A 772 3.53 1.09 -32.38
N GLY A 773 4.22 -0.05 -32.34
CA GLY A 773 4.16 -1.00 -31.24
C GLY A 773 4.88 -0.57 -29.97
N LEU A 774 5.86 0.35 -30.05
CA LEU A 774 6.52 0.94 -28.88
C LEU A 774 5.94 2.31 -28.50
N THR A 775 4.64 2.50 -28.74
CA THR A 775 3.91 3.68 -28.31
C THR A 775 3.99 3.82 -26.78
N PRO A 776 4.34 4.99 -26.23
CA PRO A 776 4.41 5.18 -24.78
C PRO A 776 3.05 4.98 -24.11
N ALA A 777 3.03 4.49 -22.88
CA ALA A 777 1.81 4.29 -22.09
C ALA A 777 0.92 5.55 -22.03
N PRO A 778 -0.43 5.43 -21.96
CA PRO A 778 -1.35 6.57 -21.99
C PRO A 778 -1.00 7.69 -21.01
N PHE A 779 -0.59 7.35 -19.79
CA PHE A 779 -0.15 8.31 -18.79
C PHE A 779 1.02 9.19 -19.27
N ILE A 780 2.04 8.59 -19.88
CA ILE A 780 3.23 9.29 -20.40
C ILE A 780 2.80 10.25 -21.51
N ARG A 781 1.93 9.79 -22.43
CA ARG A 781 1.41 10.62 -23.54
C ARG A 781 0.64 11.82 -23.01
N ASN A 782 -0.31 11.58 -22.09
CA ASN A 782 -1.17 12.62 -21.54
C ASN A 782 -0.35 13.68 -20.77
N THR A 783 0.64 13.24 -20.00
CA THR A 783 1.54 14.14 -19.26
C THR A 783 2.40 14.98 -20.21
N ALA A 784 2.98 14.36 -21.24
CA ALA A 784 3.75 15.08 -22.25
C ALA A 784 2.89 16.11 -22.99
N SER A 785 1.66 15.74 -23.38
CA SER A 785 0.71 16.65 -24.04
C SER A 785 0.33 17.84 -23.14
N PHE A 786 0.16 17.61 -21.84
CA PHE A 786 -0.08 18.70 -20.88
C PHE A 786 1.09 19.70 -20.84
N ILE A 787 2.33 19.22 -20.75
CA ILE A 787 3.52 20.08 -20.70
C ILE A 787 3.68 20.84 -22.02
N ALA A 788 3.57 20.14 -23.15
CA ALA A 788 3.67 20.76 -24.46
C ALA A 788 2.60 21.85 -24.66
N LYS A 789 1.36 21.61 -24.21
CA LYS A 789 0.30 22.62 -24.22
C LYS A 789 0.69 23.85 -23.40
N LYS A 790 1.27 23.68 -22.20
CA LYS A 790 1.72 24.79 -21.36
C LYS A 790 2.89 25.57 -21.96
N LEU A 791 3.84 24.89 -22.60
CA LEU A 791 4.93 25.54 -23.32
C LEU A 791 4.41 26.34 -24.52
N THR A 792 3.46 25.78 -25.28
CA THR A 792 2.81 26.47 -26.40
C THR A 792 2.00 27.68 -25.94
N GLU A 793 1.22 27.58 -24.87
CA GLU A 793 0.50 28.72 -24.27
C GLU A 793 1.46 29.85 -23.85
N ALA A 794 2.59 29.50 -23.21
CA ALA A 794 3.62 30.47 -22.84
C ALA A 794 4.26 31.13 -24.07
N ALA A 795 4.55 30.35 -25.11
CA ALA A 795 5.15 30.85 -26.35
C ALA A 795 4.21 31.80 -27.10
N GLU A 796 2.93 31.44 -27.20
CA GLU A 796 1.89 32.25 -27.83
C GLU A 796 1.72 33.58 -27.10
N HIS A 797 1.57 33.53 -25.77
CA HIS A 797 1.38 34.73 -24.95
C HIS A 797 2.58 35.69 -25.05
N LYS A 798 3.80 35.17 -25.12
CA LYS A 798 5.02 35.99 -25.11
C LYS A 798 5.42 36.51 -26.49
N HIS A 799 5.19 35.72 -27.54
CA HIS A 799 5.76 35.97 -28.88
C HIS A 799 4.73 35.96 -30.03
N GLY A 800 3.45 35.71 -29.75
CA GLY A 800 2.42 35.52 -30.79
C GLY A 800 2.70 34.32 -31.70
N ASN A 801 3.47 33.35 -31.21
CA ASN A 801 3.88 32.16 -31.96
C ASN A 801 3.85 30.93 -31.03
N PRO A 802 3.12 29.86 -31.36
CA PRO A 802 2.89 28.74 -30.45
C PRO A 802 4.09 27.78 -30.34
N LYS A 803 5.20 28.08 -31.02
CA LYS A 803 6.36 27.20 -31.17
C LYS A 803 7.44 27.45 -30.12
N PHE A 804 7.78 26.41 -29.37
CA PHE A 804 8.88 26.39 -28.41
C PHE A 804 10.12 25.62 -28.92
N ASN A 805 11.28 25.88 -28.34
CA ASN A 805 12.53 25.11 -28.54
C ASN A 805 12.73 24.09 -27.42
N CYS A 806 13.52 23.03 -27.63
CA CYS A 806 13.99 22.16 -26.55
C CYS A 806 15.50 21.90 -26.64
N ALA A 807 16.20 21.80 -25.50
CA ALA A 807 17.54 21.23 -25.44
C ALA A 807 17.63 20.07 -24.45
N HIS A 808 18.42 19.04 -24.77
CA HIS A 808 18.81 18.00 -23.83
C HIS A 808 20.26 18.19 -23.39
N ILE A 809 20.46 18.38 -22.09
CA ILE A 809 21.76 18.58 -21.46
C ILE A 809 22.06 17.38 -20.57
N ARG A 810 22.97 16.49 -21.02
CA ARG A 810 23.35 15.29 -20.27
C ARG A 810 24.50 15.59 -19.31
N ARG A 811 24.30 15.36 -18.02
CA ARG A 811 25.24 15.63 -16.92
C ARG A 811 25.39 14.39 -16.02
N GLY A 812 25.15 14.48 -14.71
CA GLY A 812 25.17 13.33 -13.80
C GLY A 812 26.49 12.52 -13.87
N ASP A 813 26.40 11.23 -14.19
CA ASP A 813 27.55 10.34 -14.39
C ASP A 813 28.34 10.62 -15.68
N PHE A 814 27.76 11.33 -16.65
CA PHE A 814 28.28 11.48 -18.01
C PHE A 814 29.68 12.13 -18.10
N PRO A 815 30.01 13.22 -17.35
CA PRO A 815 31.34 13.81 -17.37
C PRO A 815 32.44 12.89 -16.85
N SER A 816 32.10 11.89 -16.04
CA SER A 816 33.05 10.89 -15.54
C SER A 816 33.35 9.80 -16.57
N VAL A 817 32.41 9.54 -17.49
CA VAL A 817 32.50 8.50 -18.53
C VAL A 817 33.04 9.06 -19.85
N HIS A 818 32.71 10.32 -20.18
CA HIS A 818 33.12 10.98 -21.43
C HIS A 818 34.11 12.11 -21.17
N LYS A 819 35.34 11.97 -21.68
CA LYS A 819 36.37 13.01 -21.59
C LYS A 819 36.00 14.23 -22.45
N GLY A 820 36.21 15.43 -21.91
CA GLY A 820 36.00 16.69 -22.64
C GLY A 820 34.62 17.34 -22.46
N GLU A 821 33.77 16.79 -21.59
CA GLU A 821 32.50 17.41 -21.22
C GLU A 821 32.74 18.77 -20.52
N LYS A 822 31.89 19.75 -20.84
CA LYS A 822 32.06 21.16 -20.46
C LYS A 822 31.34 21.46 -19.15
N THR A 823 31.65 22.58 -18.50
CA THR A 823 30.89 23.03 -17.32
C THR A 823 29.47 23.43 -17.71
N THR A 824 28.53 23.43 -16.76
CA THR A 824 27.15 23.89 -16.99
C THR A 824 27.09 25.31 -17.56
N LYS A 825 27.97 26.20 -17.11
CA LYS A 825 28.07 27.57 -17.60
C LYS A 825 28.53 27.64 -19.06
N GLU A 826 29.56 26.88 -19.42
CA GLU A 826 30.03 26.79 -20.81
C GLU A 826 28.94 26.19 -21.72
N LEU A 827 28.23 25.15 -21.26
CA LEU A 827 27.12 24.55 -22.00
C LEU A 827 25.97 25.53 -22.24
N ALA A 828 25.60 26.34 -21.24
CA ALA A 828 24.60 27.39 -21.41
C ALA A 828 25.05 28.44 -22.43
N GLN A 829 26.30 28.87 -22.38
CA GLN A 829 26.87 29.82 -23.35
C GLN A 829 26.85 29.25 -24.77
N MET A 830 27.29 28.00 -24.95
CA MET A 830 27.26 27.29 -26.22
C MET A 830 25.83 27.14 -26.76
N LEU A 831 24.88 26.72 -25.92
CA LEU A 831 23.48 26.62 -26.33
C LEU A 831 22.93 27.97 -26.80
N GLY A 832 23.33 29.06 -26.15
CA GLY A 832 22.90 30.42 -26.51
C GLY A 832 23.47 30.97 -27.81
N THR A 833 24.41 30.29 -28.45
CA THR A 833 24.82 30.58 -29.85
C THR A 833 24.01 29.77 -30.87
N MET A 834 23.30 28.74 -30.41
CA MET A 834 22.54 27.80 -31.25
C MET A 834 21.01 28.06 -31.21
N MET A 835 20.52 28.71 -30.15
CA MET A 835 19.09 28.97 -29.94
C MET A 835 18.81 30.44 -29.63
N GLU A 836 17.61 30.90 -30.01
CA GLU A 836 17.15 32.25 -29.66
C GLU A 836 16.95 32.37 -28.13
N LYS A 837 17.66 33.30 -27.49
CA LYS A 837 17.66 33.44 -26.02
C LYS A 837 16.30 33.82 -25.45
N ASP A 838 15.56 34.68 -26.16
CA ASP A 838 14.28 35.19 -25.70
C ASP A 838 13.11 34.23 -25.98
N ARG A 839 13.32 33.16 -26.75
CA ARG A 839 12.26 32.22 -27.12
C ARG A 839 12.02 31.21 -25.99
N VAL A 840 10.76 30.85 -25.79
CA VAL A 840 10.36 29.76 -24.87
C VAL A 840 11.15 28.49 -25.19
N THR A 841 11.96 28.06 -24.24
CA THR A 841 12.89 26.93 -24.40
C THR A 841 12.73 25.95 -23.25
N TYR A 842 12.46 24.69 -23.55
CA TYR A 842 12.39 23.63 -22.54
C TYR A 842 13.74 22.91 -22.43
N ILE A 843 14.32 22.83 -21.24
CA ILE A 843 15.57 22.10 -21.02
C ILE A 843 15.28 20.85 -20.20
N THR A 844 15.61 19.69 -20.79
CA THR A 844 15.62 18.39 -20.12
C THR A 844 17.06 18.02 -19.75
N SER A 845 17.23 17.51 -18.53
CA SER A 845 18.52 17.19 -17.93
C SER A 845 18.30 16.27 -16.73
N ASP A 846 19.24 15.36 -16.49
CA ASP A 846 19.36 14.59 -15.26
C ASP A 846 19.73 15.45 -14.03
N GLU A 847 20.03 16.74 -14.24
CA GLU A 847 20.21 17.74 -13.18
C GLU A 847 19.05 18.75 -13.08
N SER A 848 17.92 18.54 -13.77
CA SER A 848 16.77 19.48 -13.76
C SER A 848 16.23 19.80 -12.36
N GLY A 849 16.39 18.90 -11.39
CA GLY A 849 16.02 19.15 -9.99
C GLY A 849 16.90 20.21 -9.29
N SER A 850 18.15 20.38 -9.73
CA SER A 850 19.13 21.29 -9.13
C SER A 850 18.79 22.76 -9.42
N TYR A 851 18.61 23.56 -8.37
CA TYR A 851 18.40 25.00 -8.53
C TYR A 851 19.62 25.71 -9.14
N PRO A 852 20.87 25.46 -8.69
CA PRO A 852 22.07 26.04 -9.33
C PRO A 852 22.18 25.73 -10.83
N PHE A 853 21.83 24.50 -11.24
CA PHE A 853 21.80 24.13 -12.66
C PHE A 853 20.79 24.99 -13.43
N ARG A 854 19.55 25.07 -12.93
CA ARG A 854 18.49 25.85 -13.56
C ARG A 854 18.81 27.35 -13.61
N ASP A 855 19.43 27.89 -12.57
CA ASP A 855 19.77 29.30 -12.50
C ASP A 855 20.76 29.72 -13.60
N VAL A 856 21.79 28.90 -13.85
CA VAL A 856 22.77 29.14 -14.93
C VAL A 856 22.09 29.26 -16.29
N PHE A 857 21.12 28.40 -16.58
CA PHE A 857 20.38 28.46 -17.84
C PHE A 857 19.36 29.61 -17.87
N ARG A 858 18.74 29.98 -16.74
CA ARG A 858 17.85 31.15 -16.65
C ARG A 858 18.58 32.47 -16.92
N GLN A 859 19.83 32.59 -16.48
CA GLN A 859 20.66 33.75 -16.78
C GLN A 859 20.93 33.90 -18.29
N GLN A 860 20.96 32.79 -19.04
CA GLN A 860 21.20 32.80 -20.47
C GLN A 860 19.91 32.83 -21.32
N PHE A 861 18.84 32.21 -20.82
CA PHE A 861 17.55 32.03 -21.48
C PHE A 861 16.43 32.49 -20.53
N PRO A 862 15.98 33.75 -20.63
CA PRO A 862 14.99 34.31 -19.70
C PRO A 862 13.63 33.59 -19.71
N GLN A 863 13.30 32.84 -20.78
CA GLN A 863 12.06 32.08 -20.94
C GLN A 863 12.32 30.55 -20.93
N VAL A 864 13.31 30.10 -20.16
CA VAL A 864 13.61 28.67 -20.01
C VAL A 864 12.68 27.99 -19.01
N HIS A 865 12.29 26.77 -19.34
CA HIS A 865 11.41 25.93 -18.55
C HIS A 865 12.02 24.56 -18.26
N PHE A 866 11.65 23.97 -17.12
CA PHE A 866 12.16 22.66 -16.66
C PHE A 866 11.04 21.78 -16.10
N TRP A 867 11.24 20.45 -16.10
CA TRP A 867 10.30 19.48 -15.52
C TRP A 867 9.75 19.86 -14.12
N PRO A 868 10.56 20.29 -13.13
CA PRO A 868 10.04 20.60 -11.79
C PRO A 868 8.98 21.73 -11.74
N GLU A 869 8.88 22.57 -12.78
CA GLU A 869 7.86 23.63 -12.88
C GLU A 869 6.49 23.09 -13.28
N TYR A 870 6.45 21.89 -13.85
CA TYR A 870 5.23 21.19 -14.26
C TYR A 870 4.87 20.04 -13.31
N ASN A 871 5.70 19.79 -12.30
CA ASN A 871 5.39 18.80 -11.28
C ASN A 871 4.18 19.25 -10.47
N ARG A 872 3.05 18.58 -10.69
CA ARG A 872 1.78 18.81 -10.00
C ARG A 872 1.63 17.74 -8.93
N PRO A 873 0.81 17.96 -7.90
CA PRO A 873 0.65 16.94 -6.86
C PRO A 873 0.13 15.59 -7.36
N TRP A 874 -0.61 15.53 -8.48
CA TRP A 874 -0.96 14.24 -9.11
C TRP A 874 0.19 13.57 -9.88
N PHE A 875 1.32 14.24 -10.09
CA PHE A 875 2.56 13.69 -10.66
C PHE A 875 3.59 13.31 -9.59
N GLU A 876 3.28 13.52 -8.31
CA GLU A 876 4.14 13.18 -7.18
C GLU A 876 4.52 11.70 -7.10
N HIS A 877 3.75 10.82 -7.73
CA HIS A 877 4.04 9.39 -7.86
C HIS A 877 5.16 9.06 -8.86
N LEU A 878 5.66 10.05 -9.61
CA LEU A 878 6.86 9.92 -10.43
C LEU A 878 8.14 10.11 -9.63
N TYR A 879 8.01 10.42 -8.34
CA TYR A 879 9.09 10.47 -7.39
C TYR A 879 8.77 9.55 -6.20
N ASP A 880 9.76 8.78 -5.79
CA ASP A 880 9.71 7.93 -4.60
C ASP A 880 10.79 8.39 -3.62
N ASP A 881 10.44 8.56 -2.35
CA ASP A 881 11.37 9.10 -1.34
C ASP A 881 12.63 8.25 -1.17
N GLU A 882 12.56 6.94 -1.45
CA GLU A 882 13.69 6.02 -1.33
C GLU A 882 14.39 5.77 -2.67
N LEU A 883 13.64 5.74 -3.77
CA LEU A 883 14.18 5.39 -5.10
C LEU A 883 14.60 6.61 -5.94
N GLY A 884 14.08 7.79 -5.62
CA GLY A 884 14.27 9.02 -6.39
C GLY A 884 13.29 9.15 -7.55
N GLU A 885 13.75 9.81 -8.62
CA GLU A 885 12.93 10.08 -9.81
C GLU A 885 12.77 8.83 -10.69
N SER A 886 11.53 8.56 -11.08
CA SER A 886 11.16 7.49 -12.00
C SER A 886 11.63 7.76 -13.42
N MET A 887 12.10 6.73 -14.13
CA MET A 887 12.48 6.84 -15.54
C MET A 887 11.33 7.19 -16.49
N ARG A 888 10.07 7.18 -16.00
CA ARG A 888 8.91 7.72 -16.75
C ARG A 888 9.01 9.23 -16.98
N VAL A 889 9.66 9.98 -16.10
CA VAL A 889 9.91 11.42 -16.31
C VAL A 889 10.71 11.62 -17.60
N GLY A 890 11.80 10.86 -17.76
CA GLY A 890 12.58 10.89 -18.98
C GLY A 890 11.77 10.52 -20.23
N ALA A 891 10.87 9.53 -20.15
CA ALA A 891 9.99 9.18 -21.26
C ALA A 891 9.00 10.31 -21.63
N VAL A 892 8.50 11.05 -20.65
CA VAL A 892 7.67 12.24 -20.86
C VAL A 892 8.47 13.34 -21.56
N GLU A 893 9.64 13.69 -21.03
CA GLU A 893 10.48 14.78 -21.57
C GLU A 893 10.94 14.50 -23.00
N GLN A 894 11.25 13.23 -23.33
CA GLN A 894 11.58 12.83 -24.70
C GLN A 894 10.47 13.18 -25.70
N ARG A 895 9.22 12.96 -25.31
CA ARG A 895 8.07 13.25 -26.16
C ARG A 895 7.80 14.75 -26.28
N VAL A 896 7.96 15.51 -25.19
CA VAL A 896 7.87 16.98 -25.22
C VAL A 896 8.90 17.55 -26.20
N CYS A 897 10.17 17.11 -26.11
CA CYS A 897 11.24 17.59 -26.98
C CYS A 897 11.12 17.13 -28.43
N ALA A 898 10.47 16.00 -28.69
CA ALA A 898 10.16 15.57 -30.05
C ALA A 898 9.25 16.58 -30.79
N TRP A 899 8.35 17.26 -30.07
CA TRP A 899 7.43 18.25 -30.64
C TRP A 899 8.02 19.67 -30.76
N ALA A 900 9.18 19.93 -30.16
CA ALA A 900 9.83 21.24 -30.25
C ALA A 900 10.14 21.63 -31.71
N ASP A 901 10.16 22.94 -31.99
CA ASP A 901 10.50 23.46 -33.32
C ASP A 901 11.99 23.25 -33.61
N LYS A 902 12.86 23.79 -32.74
CA LYS A 902 14.29 23.48 -32.70
C LYS A 902 14.64 22.55 -31.54
N PHE A 903 15.58 21.65 -31.79
CA PHE A 903 16.13 20.75 -30.79
C PHE A 903 17.66 20.81 -30.82
N VAL A 904 18.35 20.77 -29.68
CA VAL A 904 19.80 20.54 -29.56
C VAL A 904 20.04 19.48 -28.48
N GLY A 905 20.90 18.50 -28.75
CA GLY A 905 21.17 17.40 -27.82
C GLY A 905 22.66 17.07 -27.69
N ASN A 906 22.95 15.91 -27.07
CA ASN A 906 24.29 15.34 -26.99
C ASN A 906 24.31 13.99 -27.72
N ILE A 907 25.09 13.90 -28.80
CA ILE A 907 25.16 12.75 -29.71
C ILE A 907 25.51 11.41 -29.03
N TYR A 908 26.23 11.46 -27.91
CA TYR A 908 26.63 10.27 -27.16
C TYR A 908 25.55 9.78 -26.18
N SER A 909 24.47 10.55 -25.99
CA SER A 909 23.36 10.16 -25.13
C SER A 909 22.30 9.36 -25.88
N THR A 910 22.03 8.13 -25.42
CA THR A 910 20.91 7.32 -25.93
C THR A 910 19.55 8.02 -25.75
N PHE A 911 19.45 8.93 -24.78
CA PHE A 911 18.28 9.79 -24.57
C PHE A 911 18.07 10.77 -25.73
N THR A 912 19.12 11.49 -26.13
CA THR A 912 19.09 12.39 -27.30
C THR A 912 18.78 11.61 -28.56
N THR A 913 19.45 10.48 -28.77
CA THR A 913 19.27 9.67 -29.98
C THR A 913 17.80 9.25 -30.14
N HIS A 914 17.09 8.94 -29.04
CA HIS A 914 15.65 8.63 -29.13
C HIS A 914 14.77 9.85 -29.45
N ILE A 915 15.07 11.04 -28.92
CA ILE A 915 14.36 12.26 -29.31
C ILE A 915 14.49 12.46 -30.82
N CYS A 916 15.69 12.25 -31.35
CA CYS A 916 15.96 12.41 -32.77
C CYS A 916 15.21 11.38 -33.62
N TYR A 917 15.16 10.12 -33.18
CA TYR A 917 14.29 9.09 -33.78
C TYR A 917 12.82 9.56 -33.82
N LEU A 918 12.27 10.04 -32.71
CA LEU A 918 10.88 10.53 -32.68
C LEU A 918 10.66 11.73 -33.62
N ARG A 919 11.63 12.65 -33.72
CA ARG A 919 11.56 13.81 -34.63
C ARG A 919 11.54 13.38 -36.10
N THR A 920 12.35 12.40 -36.48
CA THR A 920 12.33 11.83 -37.83
C THR A 920 10.97 11.21 -38.16
N GLN A 921 10.38 10.47 -37.22
CA GLN A 921 9.05 9.88 -37.38
C GLN A 921 7.93 10.94 -37.48
N LEU A 922 8.14 12.12 -36.91
CA LEU A 922 7.28 13.30 -37.09
C LEU A 922 7.57 14.08 -38.39
N GLY A 923 8.38 13.52 -39.31
CA GLY A 923 8.68 14.12 -40.61
C GLY A 923 9.74 15.21 -40.60
N ARG A 924 10.50 15.38 -39.50
CA ARG A 924 11.64 16.32 -39.46
C ARG A 924 12.81 15.74 -40.27
N THR A 925 13.50 16.57 -41.07
CA THR A 925 14.61 16.16 -41.94
C THR A 925 15.83 17.08 -41.84
N GLY A 926 16.98 16.59 -42.31
CA GLY A 926 18.26 17.33 -42.37
C GLY A 926 18.99 17.51 -41.04
N ASP A 927 20.06 18.30 -41.05
CA ASP A 927 20.96 18.54 -39.90
C ASP A 927 20.23 19.14 -38.66
N SER A 928 19.04 19.70 -38.87
CA SER A 928 18.20 20.28 -37.80
C SER A 928 17.45 19.26 -36.94
N VAL A 929 17.45 17.97 -37.33
CA VAL A 929 16.77 16.92 -36.58
C VAL A 929 17.46 16.67 -35.24
N CYS A 930 18.80 16.59 -35.27
CA CYS A 930 19.60 16.17 -34.13
C CYS A 930 20.95 16.89 -34.04
N PRO A 931 20.99 18.23 -34.00
CA PRO A 931 22.24 18.95 -33.84
C PRO A 931 22.83 18.67 -32.45
N ASP A 932 24.14 18.45 -32.43
CA ASP A 932 24.90 18.19 -31.23
C ASP A 932 25.43 19.49 -30.63
N ILE A 933 25.35 19.63 -29.31
CA ILE A 933 25.80 20.83 -28.59
C ILE A 933 27.30 21.10 -28.76
N TYR A 934 28.10 20.10 -29.13
CA TYR A 934 29.53 20.24 -29.44
C TYR A 934 29.84 20.33 -30.94
N GLY A 935 28.82 20.37 -31.81
CA GLY A 935 29.00 20.42 -33.26
C GLY A 935 29.43 19.10 -33.89
N ARG A 936 29.37 17.98 -33.16
CA ARG A 936 29.64 16.64 -33.71
C ARG A 936 28.51 16.23 -34.66
N LYS A 937 28.80 15.37 -35.63
CA LYS A 937 27.79 14.83 -36.56
C LYS A 937 27.69 13.31 -36.44
N TYR A 938 26.48 12.79 -36.59
CA TYR A 938 26.30 11.36 -36.79
C TYR A 938 26.89 10.93 -38.14
N PRO A 939 27.34 9.67 -38.28
CA PRO A 939 27.65 9.10 -39.58
C PRO A 939 26.49 9.28 -40.56
N ALA A 940 26.78 9.45 -41.86
CA ALA A 940 25.74 9.68 -42.88
C ALA A 940 24.77 8.50 -43.05
N ASP A 941 25.20 7.30 -42.67
CA ASP A 941 24.41 6.06 -42.67
C ASP A 941 23.79 5.73 -41.30
N TRP A 942 23.85 6.67 -40.35
CA TRP A 942 23.27 6.52 -39.02
C TRP A 942 21.74 6.60 -39.11
N ASP A 943 21.09 5.44 -39.02
CA ASP A 943 19.69 5.43 -38.66
C ASP A 943 19.61 5.82 -37.18
N TYR A 944 18.74 6.78 -36.82
CA TYR A 944 18.64 7.23 -35.43
C TYR A 944 18.22 6.11 -34.49
N TYR A 945 17.88 4.92 -35.01
CA TYR A 945 18.30 3.61 -34.49
C TYR A 945 18.20 2.57 -35.60
#